data_AF-A0A165I5V3-F1
#
_entry.id   AF-A0A165I5V3-F1
#
_cell.length_a   1.000
_cell.length_b   1.000
_cell.length_c   1.000
_cell.angle_alpha   90.00
_cell.angle_beta   90.00
_cell.angle_gamma   90.00
#
_symmetry.space_group_name_H-M   'P 1'
#
loop_
_entity.id
_entity.type
_entity.pdbx_description
1 polymer ?
#
loop_
_entity_poly.entity_id
_entity_poly.type
_entity_poly.pdbx_seq_one_letter_code
_entity_poly.pdbx_strand_id
1 'polypeptide(L)'
;MSQGEKGQRPPPDDLVQDMSTLRVEMDSDPTQEDGHLPTYQELQQAAPPNSRFGRWRGWIDKRAAERFADMSPEERRARQERLGWGETIVDSPTDVNSQQSSIPVAPVPSSSSSSAILQPSPELQPPPSYPSPTRLGDPLPPTQAALYSFGSRFLSHSADSICCLLPIVRDRFLLIGTTEGLSVLDVLPRLHGDETLGMSTGLDGAKSRELWTGCGFLQCALLEDASDLMVQNPDQGIVLALVTTSHYDATGRSETVRHLRMYKLASLVSLVKWTVTQKDFAPMNLGKSASWDTTPTRKQRNRLSKMINLLAEGPDHVPPRSPSPQPPSRSQSLRGQPRPAPPAAGTSSSWDTIEDLPLRWATDFEPFHHPKVANTNILFFELWRSNENGNYGRTMLAVGTSKSIVLFEAPRGERAFTFVKDYYTPHPARSAKFIYQAVPETRVNNTQHQHHAHSLSSHSRESLLSDPGSPKMGRIRRISQPGQAQTPQLSLFITFEKKAVVVRLSDAAVGEVDVYGDSTAGADISPTHSFSSSHGAKLHKHSWDSAREAKSMWAPLVQLYLPIPASPHNPYAAHERLYYLITRGKHTYAYLTPLPIPVSLASASYVHTWTAPPNQIAGRVIAGRDGAASLQLIGFGDGVEIEEILVADIIAGHKDRSLGRAAGKVRSDPAEPRRAFAHEGFSAGYLCSGGEWDKMGALGNMWRASFARAPFMQRAMSEESVEEISRVSDAGVYAWIQKDLEDYRVFWLGSPDVTNL
;
A
#
# COMPACT_ATOMS: atom_id res chain seq x y z
N MET A 1 38.56 -68.58 -12.48
CA MET A 1 38.11 -69.93 -12.12
C MET A 1 36.64 -69.87 -11.77
N SER A 2 35.83 -70.66 -12.48
CA SER A 2 34.47 -71.16 -12.23
C SER A 2 33.45 -70.40 -11.37
N GLN A 3 32.33 -70.06 -12.04
CA GLN A 3 30.94 -70.54 -11.82
C GLN A 3 30.10 -70.22 -10.56
N GLY A 4 28.82 -69.92 -10.84
CA GLY A 4 27.63 -70.50 -10.15
C GLY A 4 26.75 -69.48 -9.41
N GLU A 5 25.68 -68.92 -10.00
CA GLU A 5 24.29 -69.42 -10.16
C GLU A 5 23.37 -69.41 -8.91
N LYS A 6 22.25 -68.69 -9.08
CA LYS A 6 20.83 -68.96 -8.70
C LYS A 6 20.38 -69.14 -7.25
N GLY A 7 19.27 -68.47 -6.93
CA GLY A 7 18.30 -68.90 -5.91
C GLY A 7 17.21 -67.86 -5.59
N GLN A 8 16.02 -68.02 -6.18
CA GLN A 8 14.76 -67.28 -5.89
C GLN A 8 13.91 -67.97 -4.81
N ARG A 9 12.99 -67.18 -4.22
CA ARG A 9 11.70 -67.48 -3.51
C ARG A 9 11.70 -67.34 -1.97
N PRO A 10 10.54 -67.14 -1.31
CA PRO A 10 9.71 -65.92 -1.25
C PRO A 10 9.31 -65.59 0.23
N PRO A 11 8.44 -64.60 0.49
CA PRO A 11 7.57 -64.67 1.68
C PRO A 11 6.08 -64.40 1.38
N PRO A 12 5.18 -64.65 2.36
CA PRO A 12 3.90 -65.33 2.13
C PRO A 12 2.68 -64.42 2.02
N ASP A 13 1.61 -65.03 1.51
CA ASP A 13 0.22 -64.59 1.49
C ASP A 13 -0.50 -64.78 2.85
N ASP A 14 -1.65 -64.11 2.91
CA ASP A 14 -2.85 -64.31 3.74
C ASP A 14 -3.02 -63.45 5.00
N LEU A 15 -3.92 -62.45 4.97
CA LEU A 15 -5.40 -62.44 5.16
C LEU A 15 -5.66 -61.84 6.56
N VAL A 16 -6.60 -60.95 6.88
CA VAL A 16 -7.70 -60.27 6.19
C VAL A 16 -8.27 -59.21 7.15
N GLN A 17 -9.09 -58.28 6.61
CA GLN A 17 -10.10 -57.43 7.29
C GLN A 17 -9.62 -56.14 8.01
N ASP A 18 -10.23 -54.96 7.84
CA ASP A 18 -11.31 -54.53 6.94
C ASP A 18 -11.60 -53.02 7.07
N MET A 19 -12.32 -52.51 6.07
CA MET A 19 -13.26 -51.36 6.09
C MET A 19 -12.78 -49.90 5.94
N SER A 20 -12.81 -49.50 4.67
CA SER A 20 -13.76 -48.49 4.12
C SER A 20 -13.30 -47.05 3.91
N THR A 21 -12.77 -46.86 2.70
CA THR A 21 -12.79 -45.64 1.90
C THR A 21 -14.20 -45.40 1.32
N LEU A 22 -14.68 -44.16 1.41
CA LEU A 22 -15.89 -43.68 0.72
C LEU A 22 -15.62 -43.59 -0.79
N ARG A 23 -16.25 -44.50 -1.54
CA ARG A 23 -16.44 -44.45 -3.00
C ARG A 23 -17.53 -43.42 -3.33
N VAL A 24 -17.25 -42.52 -4.25
CA VAL A 24 -18.27 -41.81 -5.03
C VAL A 24 -18.53 -42.68 -6.26
N GLU A 25 -19.75 -43.21 -6.36
CA GLU A 25 -20.24 -43.91 -7.54
C GLU A 25 -20.28 -42.95 -8.73
N MET A 26 -19.60 -43.33 -9.79
CA MET A 26 -19.65 -42.68 -11.09
C MET A 26 -20.29 -43.70 -12.03
N ASP A 27 -21.61 -43.61 -12.17
CA ASP A 27 -22.35 -44.40 -13.15
C ASP A 27 -21.83 -44.05 -14.54
N SER A 28 -21.35 -45.09 -15.21
CA SER A 28 -20.89 -45.08 -16.59
C SER A 28 -21.71 -46.14 -17.30
N ASP A 29 -22.67 -45.73 -18.13
CA ASP A 29 -23.19 -46.60 -19.18
C ASP A 29 -23.01 -45.89 -20.53
N PRO A 30 -22.23 -46.46 -21.47
CA PRO A 30 -21.93 -45.85 -22.75
C PRO A 30 -22.78 -46.47 -23.85
N THR A 31 -23.76 -45.75 -24.38
CA THR A 31 -24.29 -45.99 -25.73
C THR A 31 -25.16 -44.81 -26.18
N GLN A 32 -24.57 -43.84 -26.88
CA GLN A 32 -25.20 -43.23 -28.07
C GLN A 32 -24.22 -42.29 -28.77
N GLU A 33 -23.79 -42.72 -29.94
CA GLU A 33 -23.25 -41.89 -31.00
C GLU A 33 -24.32 -40.87 -31.40
N ASP A 34 -24.07 -39.59 -31.12
CA ASP A 34 -24.33 -38.45 -32.00
C ASP A 34 -24.08 -37.16 -31.21
N GLY A 35 -22.94 -36.52 -31.47
CA GLY A 35 -22.45 -35.33 -30.75
C GLY A 35 -23.19 -34.05 -31.08
N HIS A 36 -24.51 -34.02 -30.97
CA HIS A 36 -25.29 -32.80 -31.06
C HIS A 36 -25.53 -32.23 -29.66
N LEU A 37 -25.06 -31.01 -29.42
CA LEU A 37 -25.38 -30.25 -28.21
C LEU A 37 -26.91 -30.07 -28.12
N PRO A 38 -27.52 -30.24 -26.93
CA PRO A 38 -28.96 -30.10 -26.78
C PRO A 38 -29.43 -28.72 -27.23
N THR A 39 -30.49 -28.70 -28.02
CA THR A 39 -31.07 -27.43 -28.48
C THR A 39 -31.68 -26.67 -27.31
N TYR A 40 -31.74 -25.34 -27.43
CA TYR A 40 -32.29 -24.47 -26.39
C TYR A 40 -33.72 -24.87 -25.99
N GLN A 41 -34.46 -25.46 -26.92
CA GLN A 41 -35.83 -25.95 -26.71
C GLN A 41 -35.88 -27.23 -25.87
N GLU A 42 -34.89 -28.12 -25.98
CA GLU A 42 -34.77 -29.34 -25.16
C GLU A 42 -34.39 -29.01 -23.71
N LEU A 43 -33.49 -28.02 -23.52
CA LEU A 43 -33.17 -27.49 -22.20
C LEU A 43 -34.37 -26.80 -21.53
N GLN A 44 -35.27 -26.23 -22.32
CA GLN A 44 -36.47 -25.58 -21.83
C GLN A 44 -37.52 -26.59 -21.34
N GLN A 45 -37.61 -27.76 -21.97
CA GLN A 45 -38.51 -28.84 -21.56
C GLN A 45 -37.97 -29.66 -20.38
N ALA A 46 -36.65 -29.71 -20.19
CA ALA A 46 -36.00 -30.40 -19.08
C ALA A 46 -36.01 -29.61 -17.75
N ALA A 47 -36.47 -28.36 -17.73
CA ALA A 47 -36.48 -27.53 -16.53
C ALA A 47 -37.60 -27.97 -15.56
N PRO A 48 -37.29 -28.32 -14.29
CA PRO A 48 -38.30 -28.76 -13.34
C PRO A 48 -39.32 -27.63 -13.06
N PRO A 49 -40.62 -27.96 -12.84
CA PRO A 49 -41.73 -27.00 -12.76
C PRO A 49 -41.67 -26.01 -11.57
N ASN A 50 -40.57 -25.99 -10.81
CA ASN A 50 -40.28 -25.03 -9.75
C ASN A 50 -38.89 -24.37 -9.91
N SER A 51 -38.42 -24.22 -11.15
CA SER A 51 -37.12 -23.61 -11.44
C SER A 51 -37.11 -22.12 -11.07
N ARG A 52 -36.25 -21.76 -10.11
CA ARG A 52 -35.94 -20.39 -9.68
C ARG A 52 -35.63 -19.44 -10.84
N PHE A 53 -35.14 -19.97 -11.97
CA PHE A 53 -34.84 -19.20 -13.19
C PHE A 53 -36.08 -18.57 -13.83
N GLY A 54 -37.26 -19.22 -13.76
CA GLY A 54 -38.50 -18.66 -14.33
C GLY A 54 -38.94 -17.37 -13.61
N ARG A 55 -38.74 -17.29 -12.29
CA ARG A 55 -39.06 -16.09 -11.50
C ARG A 55 -38.07 -14.95 -11.75
N TRP A 56 -36.79 -15.27 -11.96
CA TRP A 56 -35.79 -14.27 -12.36
C TRP A 56 -36.01 -13.77 -13.78
N ARG A 57 -36.46 -14.62 -14.71
CA ARG A 57 -36.80 -14.20 -16.07
C ARG A 57 -37.93 -13.19 -16.10
N GLY A 58 -39.03 -13.42 -15.36
CA GLY A 58 -40.12 -12.45 -15.25
C GLY A 58 -39.68 -11.11 -14.64
N TRP A 59 -38.73 -11.12 -13.71
CA TRP A 59 -38.16 -9.90 -13.13
C TRP A 59 -37.23 -9.16 -14.11
N ILE A 60 -36.42 -9.90 -14.88
CA ILE A 60 -35.54 -9.33 -15.93
C ILE A 60 -36.38 -8.75 -17.07
N ASP A 61 -37.38 -9.48 -17.57
CA ASP A 61 -38.27 -9.01 -18.62
C ASP A 61 -39.07 -7.78 -18.17
N LYS A 62 -39.51 -7.75 -16.90
CA LYS A 62 -40.17 -6.56 -16.32
C LYS A 62 -39.23 -5.35 -16.25
N ARG A 63 -38.01 -5.52 -15.72
CA ARG A 63 -36.99 -4.43 -15.66
C ARG A 63 -36.54 -3.98 -17.05
N ALA A 64 -36.51 -4.88 -18.03
CA ALA A 64 -36.23 -4.55 -19.42
C ALA A 64 -37.37 -3.74 -20.02
N ALA A 65 -38.62 -4.17 -19.84
CA ALA A 65 -39.81 -3.45 -20.32
C ALA A 65 -39.94 -2.05 -19.69
N GLU A 66 -39.67 -1.90 -18.39
CA GLU A 66 -39.64 -0.60 -17.71
C GLU A 66 -38.58 0.33 -18.34
N ARG A 67 -37.35 -0.17 -18.56
CA ARG A 67 -36.29 0.59 -19.27
C ARG A 67 -36.65 0.91 -20.73
N PHE A 68 -37.44 0.07 -21.39
CA PHE A 68 -37.91 0.29 -22.76
C PHE A 68 -39.05 1.31 -22.85
N ALA A 69 -39.88 1.41 -21.80
CA ALA A 69 -40.98 2.36 -21.68
C ALA A 69 -40.51 3.78 -21.36
N ASP A 70 -39.45 3.90 -20.55
CA ASP A 70 -38.85 5.19 -20.19
C ASP A 70 -37.99 5.80 -21.31
N MET A 71 -37.70 5.02 -22.36
CA MET A 71 -36.85 5.45 -23.47
C MET A 71 -37.67 6.17 -24.54
N SER A 72 -37.28 7.43 -24.80
CA SER A 72 -37.93 8.24 -25.83
C SER A 72 -37.80 7.61 -27.23
N PRO A 73 -38.76 7.82 -28.14
CA PRO A 73 -38.68 7.29 -29.50
C PRO A 73 -37.42 7.74 -30.27
N GLU A 74 -36.91 8.92 -29.95
CA GLU A 74 -35.70 9.51 -30.53
C GLU A 74 -34.43 8.81 -30.05
N GLU A 75 -34.34 8.52 -28.75
CA GLU A 75 -33.22 7.79 -28.16
C GLU A 75 -33.16 6.34 -28.64
N ARG A 76 -34.33 5.73 -28.90
CA ARG A 76 -34.43 4.40 -29.52
C ARG A 76 -33.83 4.39 -30.93
N ARG A 77 -34.14 5.41 -31.73
CA ARG A 77 -33.64 5.55 -33.11
C ARG A 77 -32.12 5.80 -33.14
N ALA A 78 -31.63 6.68 -32.26
CA ALA A 78 -30.21 6.93 -32.09
C ALA A 78 -29.41 5.68 -31.67
N ARG A 79 -30.00 4.82 -30.82
CA ARG A 79 -29.36 3.55 -30.41
C ARG A 79 -29.31 2.52 -31.54
N GLN A 80 -30.35 2.50 -32.37
CA GLN A 80 -30.44 1.65 -33.57
C GLN A 80 -29.36 2.05 -34.60
N GLU A 81 -29.16 3.35 -34.80
CA GLU A 81 -28.09 3.90 -35.64
C GLU A 81 -26.69 3.61 -35.06
N ARG A 82 -26.53 3.63 -33.73
CA ARG A 82 -25.24 3.39 -33.08
C ARG A 82 -24.79 1.92 -33.04
N LEU A 83 -25.74 0.99 -33.00
CA LEU A 83 -25.45 -0.44 -32.86
C LEU A 83 -25.34 -1.18 -34.20
N GLY A 84 -25.57 -0.51 -35.33
CA GLY A 84 -25.32 -1.08 -36.66
C GLY A 84 -26.22 -2.28 -37.03
N TRP A 85 -27.35 -2.45 -36.35
CA TRP A 85 -28.35 -3.45 -36.66
C TRP A 85 -29.51 -2.80 -37.43
N GLY A 86 -29.37 -2.68 -38.75
CA GLY A 86 -30.50 -2.42 -39.62
C GLY A 86 -30.19 -1.75 -40.95
N GLU A 87 -29.79 -2.54 -41.95
CA GLU A 87 -30.26 -2.31 -43.31
C GLU A 87 -30.43 -3.68 -43.99
N THR A 88 -31.56 -3.86 -44.70
CA THR A 88 -32.09 -5.07 -45.36
C THR A 88 -32.84 -6.10 -44.50
N ILE A 89 -34.17 -5.97 -44.44
CA ILE A 89 -35.11 -6.92 -45.06
C ILE A 89 -36.41 -6.15 -45.39
N VAL A 90 -36.89 -6.39 -46.60
CA VAL A 90 -37.92 -5.68 -47.36
C VAL A 90 -39.32 -6.28 -47.08
N ASP A 91 -40.32 -5.39 -47.01
CA ASP A 91 -41.77 -5.50 -47.26
C ASP A 91 -42.71 -6.53 -46.58
N SER A 92 -43.64 -5.98 -45.75
CA SER A 92 -45.14 -6.01 -45.81
C SER A 92 -45.94 -7.35 -45.88
N PRO A 93 -47.27 -7.36 -45.62
CA PRO A 93 -48.08 -6.77 -44.53
C PRO A 93 -49.10 -7.79 -43.94
N THR A 94 -49.67 -7.56 -42.75
CA THR A 94 -51.06 -8.00 -42.45
C THR A 94 -51.67 -7.29 -41.23
N ASP A 95 -52.94 -6.91 -41.40
CA ASP A 95 -53.86 -6.25 -40.47
C ASP A 95 -54.05 -6.99 -39.14
N VAL A 96 -54.43 -6.27 -38.06
CA VAL A 96 -55.74 -6.37 -37.36
C VAL A 96 -55.81 -5.30 -36.25
N ASN A 97 -56.59 -4.24 -36.50
CA ASN A 97 -57.67 -3.66 -35.70
C ASN A 97 -57.64 -3.79 -34.15
N SER A 98 -57.73 -2.67 -33.41
CA SER A 98 -58.85 -2.39 -32.46
C SER A 98 -58.71 -1.05 -31.69
N GLN A 99 -59.62 -0.14 -32.07
CA GLN A 99 -60.49 0.72 -31.24
C GLN A 99 -59.93 1.77 -30.28
N GLN A 100 -60.03 3.00 -30.79
CA GLN A 100 -60.03 4.32 -30.18
C GLN A 100 -61.41 4.63 -29.56
N SER A 101 -61.45 5.27 -28.38
CA SER A 101 -62.68 5.89 -27.86
C SER A 101 -62.40 7.35 -27.45
N SER A 102 -63.41 8.17 -27.71
CA SER A 102 -63.36 9.60 -27.96
C SER A 102 -63.73 10.47 -26.76
N ILE A 103 -63.18 11.67 -26.78
CA ILE A 103 -63.47 12.83 -25.93
C ILE A 103 -64.92 13.30 -26.14
N PRO A 104 -65.57 13.87 -25.11
CA PRO A 104 -66.47 15.01 -25.32
C PRO A 104 -66.11 16.25 -24.49
N VAL A 105 -66.49 17.39 -25.06
CA VAL A 105 -66.16 18.78 -24.75
C VAL A 105 -67.33 19.48 -24.03
N ALA A 106 -67.00 20.38 -23.08
CA ALA A 106 -67.76 21.55 -22.55
C ALA A 106 -69.05 21.28 -21.71
N PRO A 107 -69.55 22.22 -20.85
CA PRO A 107 -69.33 23.68 -20.86
C PRO A 107 -69.15 24.41 -19.49
N VAL A 108 -68.78 25.69 -19.58
CA VAL A 108 -68.82 26.75 -18.53
C VAL A 108 -70.29 27.22 -18.35
N PRO A 109 -70.75 27.68 -17.16
CA PRO A 109 -70.75 29.13 -16.89
C PRO A 109 -70.70 29.59 -15.40
N SER A 110 -70.09 30.78 -15.20
CA SER A 110 -70.46 31.93 -14.33
C SER A 110 -70.86 31.79 -12.84
N SER A 111 -70.01 32.39 -11.99
CA SER A 111 -70.28 33.35 -10.89
C SER A 111 -71.42 33.14 -9.89
N SER A 112 -71.08 32.96 -8.60
CA SER A 112 -71.70 33.67 -7.47
C SER A 112 -70.91 33.48 -6.16
N SER A 113 -70.77 34.60 -5.45
CA SER A 113 -70.30 34.83 -4.08
C SER A 113 -70.78 33.83 -3.01
N SER A 114 -69.89 33.46 -2.07
CA SER A 114 -70.00 33.72 -0.61
C SER A 114 -69.12 32.78 0.25
N SER A 115 -68.47 33.38 1.26
CA SER A 115 -68.14 32.81 2.57
C SER A 115 -66.99 31.80 2.73
N ALA A 116 -65.81 32.35 3.01
CA ALA A 116 -64.89 32.01 4.09
C ALA A 116 -64.88 30.56 4.64
N ILE A 117 -63.88 29.78 4.23
CA ILE A 117 -63.17 28.83 5.12
C ILE A 117 -61.67 28.92 4.76
N LEU A 118 -60.85 29.31 5.73
CA LEU A 118 -59.39 29.32 5.64
C LEU A 118 -58.88 27.89 5.47
N GLN A 119 -58.49 27.52 4.25
CA GLN A 119 -57.64 26.36 4.01
C GLN A 119 -56.17 26.76 4.27
N PRO A 120 -55.41 26.00 5.07
CA PRO A 120 -53.97 26.22 5.17
C PRO A 120 -53.34 25.87 3.82
N SER A 121 -52.54 26.80 3.29
CA SER A 121 -51.75 26.61 2.07
C SER A 121 -50.96 25.30 2.15
N PRO A 122 -50.85 24.52 1.06
CA PRO A 122 -49.91 23.42 1.00
C PRO A 122 -48.51 24.02 1.16
N GLU A 123 -47.86 23.68 2.26
CA GLU A 123 -46.48 24.01 2.53
C GLU A 123 -45.65 23.47 1.36
N LEU A 124 -45.19 24.37 0.49
CA LEU A 124 -44.24 24.05 -0.57
C LEU A 124 -43.01 23.48 0.14
N GLN A 125 -42.82 22.16 0.03
CA GLN A 125 -41.58 21.52 0.46
C GLN A 125 -40.43 22.30 -0.16
N PRO A 126 -39.48 22.81 0.64
CA PRO A 126 -38.30 23.44 0.08
C PRO A 126 -37.63 22.43 -0.87
N PRO A 127 -37.15 22.88 -2.04
CA PRO A 127 -36.45 22.00 -2.96
C PRO A 127 -35.35 21.24 -2.20
N PRO A 128 -35.09 19.96 -2.52
CA PRO A 128 -34.04 19.19 -1.86
C PRO A 128 -32.76 20.02 -1.90
N SER A 129 -32.29 20.41 -0.71
CA SER A 129 -31.11 21.24 -0.56
C SER A 129 -29.96 20.57 -1.30
N TYR A 130 -29.49 21.19 -2.38
CA TYR A 130 -28.29 20.75 -3.08
C TYR A 130 -27.19 20.58 -2.03
N PRO A 131 -26.43 19.47 -2.03
CA PRO A 131 -25.34 19.28 -1.09
C PRO A 131 -24.39 20.46 -1.23
N SER A 132 -24.23 21.19 -0.13
CA SER A 132 -23.31 22.31 0.01
C SER A 132 -21.96 21.92 -0.63
N PRO A 133 -21.27 22.85 -1.32
CA PRO A 133 -19.92 22.58 -1.77
C PRO A 133 -19.09 22.08 -0.59
N THR A 134 -18.38 20.97 -0.81
CA THR A 134 -17.50 20.31 0.15
C THR A 134 -16.60 21.37 0.75
N ARG A 135 -16.67 21.56 2.07
CA ARG A 135 -15.78 22.52 2.74
C ARG A 135 -14.39 21.88 2.78
N LEU A 136 -13.35 22.70 2.79
CA LEU A 136 -12.00 22.18 2.99
C LEU A 136 -11.95 21.47 4.36
N GLY A 137 -11.73 20.15 4.36
CA GLY A 137 -11.70 19.35 5.58
C GLY A 137 -13.10 19.10 6.16
N ASP A 138 -13.86 18.19 5.57
CA ASP A 138 -15.16 17.76 6.12
C ASP A 138 -14.93 17.07 7.47
N PRO A 139 -15.34 17.65 8.61
CA PRO A 139 -15.09 17.05 9.91
C PRO A 139 -15.89 15.75 10.05
N LEU A 140 -15.32 14.79 10.76
CA LEU A 140 -15.93 13.48 11.02
C LEU A 140 -16.27 13.34 12.51
N PRO A 141 -17.32 14.03 13.01
CA PRO A 141 -17.73 13.93 14.40
C PRO A 141 -18.17 12.49 14.72
N PRO A 142 -17.93 11.99 15.94
CA PRO A 142 -17.38 12.68 17.12
C PRO A 142 -15.84 12.76 17.17
N THR A 143 -15.13 12.27 16.15
CA THR A 143 -13.66 12.30 16.11
C THR A 143 -13.12 13.69 15.74
N GLN A 144 -11.84 13.89 15.98
CA GLN A 144 -11.02 15.00 15.49
C GLN A 144 -10.39 14.67 14.12
N ALA A 145 -10.97 13.74 13.36
CA ALA A 145 -10.61 13.57 11.95
C ALA A 145 -11.37 14.58 11.08
N ALA A 146 -10.72 14.99 10.00
CA ALA A 146 -11.35 15.67 8.88
C ALA A 146 -10.89 15.04 7.57
N LEU A 147 -11.82 14.99 6.62
CA LEU A 147 -11.63 14.42 5.29
C LEU A 147 -11.36 15.52 4.27
N TYR A 148 -10.27 15.37 3.53
CA TYR A 148 -9.87 16.32 2.51
C TYR A 148 -9.89 15.61 1.15
N SER A 149 -10.84 16.02 0.32
CA SER A 149 -10.91 15.56 -1.07
C SER A 149 -10.06 16.46 -1.95
N PHE A 150 -9.39 15.86 -2.93
CA PHE A 150 -8.65 16.61 -3.95
C PHE A 150 -9.48 16.67 -5.23
N GLY A 151 -9.43 17.81 -5.92
CA GLY A 151 -9.98 17.98 -7.25
C GLY A 151 -11.50 18.02 -7.31
N SER A 152 -12.02 17.94 -8.53
CA SER A 152 -13.46 17.97 -8.77
C SER A 152 -14.15 16.72 -8.22
N ARG A 153 -15.29 16.90 -7.52
CA ARG A 153 -16.15 15.78 -7.10
C ARG A 153 -16.75 14.98 -8.27
N PHE A 154 -16.62 15.46 -9.51
CA PHE A 154 -17.17 14.81 -10.70
C PHE A 154 -16.13 14.03 -11.49
N LEU A 155 -14.83 14.27 -11.26
CA LEU A 155 -13.76 13.63 -12.01
C LEU A 155 -13.06 12.60 -11.14
N SER A 156 -12.80 11.42 -11.70
CA SER A 156 -11.94 10.43 -11.07
C SER A 156 -10.48 10.88 -11.14
N HIS A 157 -9.63 10.36 -10.23
CA HIS A 157 -8.18 10.57 -10.33
C HIS A 157 -7.53 9.52 -11.22
N SER A 158 -8.14 8.33 -11.29
CA SER A 158 -7.76 7.28 -12.22
C SER A 158 -8.97 6.41 -12.55
N ALA A 159 -8.97 5.85 -13.76
CA ALA A 159 -9.86 4.76 -14.15
C ALA A 159 -9.37 3.40 -13.65
N ASP A 160 -8.06 3.29 -13.36
CA ASP A 160 -7.42 2.06 -12.93
C ASP A 160 -7.25 2.01 -11.40
N SER A 161 -7.10 0.80 -10.88
CA SER A 161 -6.90 0.59 -9.44
C SER A 161 -5.62 1.25 -8.95
N ILE A 162 -5.77 2.17 -7.98
CA ILE A 162 -4.65 2.86 -7.34
C ILE A 162 -3.96 1.88 -6.38
N CYS A 163 -2.68 1.62 -6.64
CA CYS A 163 -1.89 0.64 -5.89
C CYS A 163 -0.97 1.30 -4.85
N CYS A 164 -0.39 2.45 -5.19
CA CYS A 164 0.51 3.18 -4.29
C CYS A 164 0.52 4.68 -4.59
N LEU A 165 1.04 5.46 -3.65
CA LEU A 165 1.19 6.92 -3.78
C LEU A 165 2.52 7.37 -3.20
N LEU A 166 3.21 8.24 -3.93
CA LEU A 166 4.44 8.88 -3.47
C LEU A 166 4.29 10.41 -3.51
N PRO A 167 4.22 11.08 -2.35
CA PRO A 167 4.29 12.52 -2.30
C PRO A 167 5.70 12.99 -2.67
N ILE A 168 5.81 13.94 -3.58
CA ILE A 168 7.09 14.57 -3.97
C ILE A 168 6.95 16.09 -3.96
N VAL A 169 8.08 16.78 -3.87
CA VAL A 169 8.12 18.26 -3.85
C VAL A 169 7.20 18.81 -2.75
N ARG A 170 7.35 18.26 -1.53
CA ARG A 170 6.59 18.64 -0.32
C ARG A 170 5.08 18.51 -0.51
N ASP A 171 4.63 17.33 -0.91
CA ASP A 171 3.21 17.00 -1.10
C ASP A 171 2.48 17.81 -2.20
N ARG A 172 3.15 18.75 -2.89
CA ARG A 172 2.54 19.50 -3.99
C ARG A 172 2.10 18.59 -5.14
N PHE A 173 2.94 17.62 -5.46
CA PHE A 173 2.67 16.62 -6.49
C PHE A 173 2.58 15.26 -5.83
N LEU A 174 1.47 14.58 -6.07
CA LEU A 174 1.29 13.20 -5.61
C LEU A 174 1.41 12.29 -6.83
N LEU A 175 2.46 11.46 -6.85
CA LEU A 175 2.59 10.42 -7.86
C LEU A 175 1.66 9.27 -7.50
N ILE A 176 0.70 8.96 -8.38
CA ILE A 176 -0.31 7.93 -8.20
C ILE A 176 0.06 6.75 -9.10
N GLY A 177 0.51 5.66 -8.49
CA GLY A 177 0.81 4.42 -9.19
C GLY A 177 -0.43 3.55 -9.33
N THR A 178 -0.70 3.08 -10.55
CA THR A 178 -1.87 2.25 -10.87
C THR A 178 -1.43 0.90 -11.44
N THR A 179 -2.39 0.01 -11.68
CA THR A 179 -2.12 -1.29 -12.34
C THR A 179 -1.60 -1.13 -13.77
N GLU A 180 -1.96 -0.05 -14.46
CA GLU A 180 -1.63 0.19 -15.87
C GLU A 180 -0.53 1.24 -16.08
N GLY A 181 -0.30 2.14 -15.12
CA GLY A 181 0.56 3.28 -15.36
C GLY A 181 0.98 4.08 -14.13
N LEU A 182 1.44 5.30 -14.41
CA LEU A 182 1.75 6.32 -13.41
C LEU A 182 1.07 7.61 -13.81
N SER A 183 0.40 8.25 -12.85
CA SER A 183 -0.20 9.57 -12.99
C SER A 183 0.33 10.51 -11.92
N VAL A 184 0.13 11.80 -12.10
CA VAL A 184 0.43 12.83 -11.12
C VAL A 184 -0.80 13.65 -10.82
N LEU A 185 -1.09 13.82 -9.54
CA LEU A 185 -2.06 14.79 -9.05
C LEU A 185 -1.31 16.07 -8.66
N ASP A 186 -1.51 17.12 -9.44
CA ASP A 186 -1.09 18.47 -9.07
C ASP A 186 -2.14 19.04 -8.12
N VAL A 187 -1.79 19.15 -6.84
CA VAL A 187 -2.73 19.55 -5.79
C VAL A 187 -3.02 21.05 -5.86
N LEU A 188 -2.07 21.85 -6.34
CA LEU A 188 -2.17 23.32 -6.41
C LEU A 188 -1.80 23.85 -7.80
N PRO A 189 -2.60 23.55 -8.84
CA PRO A 189 -2.25 23.91 -10.22
C PRO A 189 -2.23 25.42 -10.48
N ARG A 190 -3.00 26.20 -9.70
CA ARG A 190 -3.06 27.67 -9.84
C ARG A 190 -1.73 28.37 -9.54
N LEU A 191 -0.78 27.71 -8.90
CA LEU A 191 0.58 28.25 -8.70
C LEU A 191 1.39 28.37 -10.00
N HIS A 192 0.93 27.80 -11.11
CA HIS A 192 1.58 27.89 -12.41
C HIS A 192 1.08 29.06 -13.28
N GLY A 193 -0.03 29.70 -12.91
CA GLY A 193 -0.69 30.73 -13.72
C GLY A 193 -0.54 32.14 -13.15
N ASP A 194 -0.63 33.14 -14.02
CA ASP A 194 -0.62 34.58 -13.69
C ASP A 194 -1.97 35.10 -13.14
N GLU A 195 -2.87 34.19 -12.76
CA GLU A 195 -4.18 34.57 -12.23
C GLU A 195 -4.05 35.06 -10.78
N THR A 196 -4.57 36.26 -10.54
CA THR A 196 -4.72 36.83 -9.19
C THR A 196 -5.61 35.92 -8.34
N LEU A 197 -5.01 35.23 -7.36
CA LEU A 197 -5.74 34.32 -6.48
C LEU A 197 -6.78 35.08 -5.66
N GLY A 198 -8.07 34.85 -5.93
CA GLY A 198 -9.11 35.01 -4.93
C GLY A 198 -8.88 34.02 -3.78
N MET A 199 -9.13 34.46 -2.54
CA MET A 199 -8.87 33.70 -1.29
C MET A 199 -9.71 32.42 -1.12
N SER A 200 -10.58 32.08 -2.10
CA SER A 200 -11.46 30.91 -2.05
C SER A 200 -11.22 30.01 -3.27
N THR A 201 -10.44 28.94 -3.07
CA THR A 201 -10.40 27.65 -3.82
C THR A 201 -9.05 27.01 -3.48
N GLY A 202 -8.92 26.18 -2.46
CA GLY A 202 -9.69 24.93 -2.29
C GLY A 202 -8.94 23.82 -3.05
N LEU A 203 -8.67 22.70 -2.37
CA LEU A 203 -8.09 21.48 -2.97
C LEU A 203 -8.89 21.01 -4.20
N ASP A 204 -10.13 21.50 -4.37
CA ASP A 204 -11.00 21.38 -5.55
C ASP A 204 -10.31 21.71 -6.88
N GLY A 205 -9.29 22.56 -6.85
CA GLY A 205 -8.52 22.92 -8.03
C GLY A 205 -7.60 21.81 -8.52
N ALA A 206 -7.33 20.78 -7.72
CA ALA A 206 -6.36 19.74 -8.04
C ALA A 206 -6.73 18.99 -9.32
N LYS A 207 -5.70 18.65 -10.11
CA LYS A 207 -5.89 17.97 -11.40
C LYS A 207 -4.97 16.77 -11.51
N SER A 208 -5.57 15.61 -11.78
CA SER A 208 -4.85 14.39 -12.13
C SER A 208 -4.47 14.42 -13.61
N ARG A 209 -3.26 13.96 -13.93
CA ARG A 209 -2.74 13.82 -15.29
C ARG A 209 -1.93 12.54 -15.40
N GLU A 210 -2.18 11.76 -16.44
CA GLU A 210 -1.38 10.57 -16.70
C GLU A 210 0.00 10.93 -17.23
N LEU A 211 1.05 10.37 -16.62
CA LEU A 211 2.42 10.50 -17.11
C LEU A 211 2.67 9.45 -18.19
N TRP A 212 2.31 8.20 -17.90
CA TRP A 212 2.41 7.09 -18.84
C TRP A 212 1.45 5.93 -18.52
N THR A 213 1.25 5.07 -19.53
CA THR A 213 0.47 3.82 -19.50
C THR A 213 1.27 2.64 -20.05
N GLY A 214 0.78 1.41 -19.84
CA GLY A 214 1.40 0.16 -20.30
C GLY A 214 2.57 -0.32 -19.44
N CYS A 215 2.79 0.30 -18.28
CA CYS A 215 3.75 -0.13 -17.27
C CYS A 215 3.24 0.29 -15.89
N GLY A 216 2.59 -0.65 -15.21
CA GLY A 216 2.00 -0.42 -13.90
C GLY A 216 3.03 -0.13 -12.82
N PHE A 217 2.60 0.59 -11.80
CA PHE A 217 3.45 1.08 -10.72
C PHE A 217 2.81 0.70 -9.38
N LEU A 218 3.13 -0.51 -8.91
CA LEU A 218 2.37 -1.21 -7.86
C LEU A 218 2.77 -0.81 -6.44
N GLN A 219 4.06 -0.58 -6.21
CA GLN A 219 4.59 -0.21 -4.90
C GLN A 219 5.79 0.69 -5.11
N CYS A 220 5.96 1.71 -4.27
CA CYS A 220 7.16 2.54 -4.29
C CYS A 220 7.55 3.02 -2.91
N ALA A 221 8.83 3.30 -2.76
CA ALA A 221 9.38 3.95 -1.58
C ALA A 221 10.63 4.74 -1.98
N LEU A 222 10.89 5.85 -1.29
CA LEU A 222 12.18 6.51 -1.36
C LEU A 222 13.22 5.56 -0.76
N LEU A 223 14.29 5.26 -1.50
CA LEU A 223 15.46 4.50 -1.05
C LEU A 223 16.51 5.43 -0.43
N GLU A 224 16.76 6.56 -1.10
CA GLU A 224 17.61 7.65 -0.64
C GLU A 224 16.77 8.91 -0.61
N ASP A 225 16.62 9.51 0.57
CA ASP A 225 16.08 10.86 0.70
C ASP A 225 17.27 11.82 0.87
N ALA A 226 17.48 12.70 -0.10
CA ALA A 226 18.53 13.71 -0.01
C ALA A 226 18.29 14.70 1.16
N SER A 227 17.07 14.77 1.69
CA SER A 227 16.71 15.60 2.84
C SER A 227 17.55 15.30 4.10
N ASP A 228 18.06 14.07 4.23
CA ASP A 228 18.86 13.60 5.37
C ASP A 228 20.37 13.82 5.21
N LEU A 229 20.87 13.96 3.98
CA LEU A 229 22.32 13.94 3.70
C LEU A 229 22.82 15.15 2.89
N MET A 230 21.97 15.77 2.07
CA MET A 230 22.35 16.78 1.08
C MET A 230 21.38 17.96 1.15
N VAL A 231 21.73 18.94 1.98
CA VAL A 231 20.97 20.18 2.27
C VAL A 231 20.65 21.01 1.00
N GLN A 232 21.35 20.78 -0.11
CA GLN A 232 21.30 21.67 -1.27
C GLN A 232 20.30 21.26 -2.37
N ASN A 233 19.80 20.02 -2.43
CA ASN A 233 18.90 19.59 -3.52
C ASN A 233 17.83 18.56 -3.07
N PRO A 234 16.60 18.99 -2.71
CA PRO A 234 15.53 18.09 -2.28
C PRO A 234 14.98 17.19 -3.41
N ASP A 235 15.24 17.56 -4.66
CA ASP A 235 14.82 16.78 -5.85
C ASP A 235 15.78 15.60 -6.13
N GLN A 236 16.84 15.41 -5.35
CA GLN A 236 17.77 14.29 -5.50
C GLN A 236 17.38 13.10 -4.63
N GLY A 237 17.59 11.89 -5.15
CA GLY A 237 17.26 10.66 -4.47
C GLY A 237 16.99 9.52 -5.44
N ILE A 238 16.69 8.36 -4.88
CA ILE A 238 16.33 7.16 -5.63
C ILE A 238 14.97 6.67 -5.14
N VAL A 239 14.07 6.41 -6.07
CA VAL A 239 12.79 5.75 -5.81
C VAL A 239 12.94 4.29 -6.19
N LEU A 240 12.79 3.39 -5.22
CA LEU A 240 12.64 1.97 -5.50
C LEU A 240 11.17 1.71 -5.82
N ALA A 241 10.90 1.15 -6.99
CA ALA A 241 9.56 0.88 -7.48
C ALA A 241 9.40 -0.57 -7.91
N LEU A 242 8.28 -1.19 -7.52
CA LEU A 242 7.79 -2.43 -8.08
C LEU A 242 6.86 -2.08 -9.24
N VAL A 243 7.26 -2.48 -10.44
CA VAL A 243 6.53 -2.17 -11.66
C VAL A 243 6.03 -3.44 -12.35
N THR A 244 5.00 -3.30 -13.18
CA THR A 244 4.55 -4.38 -14.07
C THR A 244 4.95 -4.10 -15.51
N THR A 245 5.33 -5.14 -16.25
CA THR A 245 5.39 -5.12 -17.71
C THR A 245 4.58 -6.27 -18.27
N SER A 246 3.88 -6.00 -19.35
CA SER A 246 3.12 -7.00 -20.08
C SER A 246 3.96 -7.52 -21.23
N HIS A 247 4.31 -8.80 -21.20
CA HIS A 247 4.94 -9.49 -22.33
C HIS A 247 3.87 -10.25 -23.10
N TYR A 248 3.93 -10.18 -24.43
CA TYR A 248 3.05 -10.98 -25.29
C TYR A 248 3.85 -12.15 -25.85
N ASP A 249 3.39 -13.36 -25.57
CA ASP A 249 3.96 -14.55 -26.17
C ASP A 249 3.61 -14.64 -27.66
N ALA A 250 4.30 -15.51 -28.40
CA ALA A 250 3.97 -15.81 -29.80
C ALA A 250 2.52 -16.30 -30.00
N THR A 251 1.85 -16.71 -28.92
CA THR A 251 0.43 -17.13 -28.90
C THR A 251 -0.55 -15.95 -28.69
N GLY A 252 -0.04 -14.73 -28.51
CA GLY A 252 -0.82 -13.55 -28.17
C GLY A 252 -1.29 -13.50 -26.72
N ARG A 253 -0.92 -14.47 -25.88
CA ARG A 253 -1.19 -14.41 -24.44
C ARG A 253 -0.29 -13.38 -23.79
N SER A 254 -0.88 -12.53 -22.96
CA SER A 254 -0.12 -11.56 -22.17
C SER A 254 0.21 -12.15 -20.80
N GLU A 255 1.49 -12.20 -20.46
CA GLU A 255 1.98 -12.46 -19.11
C GLU A 255 2.45 -11.15 -18.48
N THR A 256 1.86 -10.79 -17.33
CA THR A 256 2.30 -9.64 -16.55
C THR A 256 3.42 -10.06 -15.61
N VAL A 257 4.63 -9.56 -15.85
CA VAL A 257 5.79 -9.78 -15.00
C VAL A 257 6.01 -8.58 -14.10
N ARG A 258 6.33 -8.82 -12.83
CA ARG A 258 6.64 -7.78 -11.85
C ARG A 258 8.11 -7.81 -11.48
N HIS A 259 8.78 -6.66 -11.55
CA HIS A 259 10.19 -6.50 -11.22
C HIS A 259 10.46 -5.16 -10.55
N LEU A 260 11.63 -5.05 -9.93
CA LEU A 260 12.08 -3.86 -9.23
C LEU A 260 12.90 -2.95 -10.14
N ARG A 261 12.64 -1.64 -10.08
CA ARG A 261 13.39 -0.58 -10.77
C ARG A 261 13.77 0.52 -9.78
N MET A 262 14.97 1.06 -9.94
CA MET A 262 15.48 2.20 -9.17
C MET A 262 15.44 3.45 -10.05
N TYR A 263 14.41 4.28 -9.88
CA TYR A 263 14.23 5.54 -10.62
C TYR A 263 15.01 6.66 -9.96
N LYS A 264 15.58 7.57 -10.76
CA LYS A 264 16.10 8.84 -10.21
C LYS A 264 14.94 9.76 -9.87
N LEU A 265 14.90 10.24 -8.62
CA LEU A 265 13.85 11.16 -8.18
C LEU A 265 13.82 12.44 -9.02
N ALA A 266 14.99 13.01 -9.32
CA ALA A 266 15.11 14.22 -10.14
C ALA A 266 14.48 14.06 -11.54
N SER A 267 14.59 12.87 -12.13
CA SER A 267 14.02 12.57 -13.45
C SER A 267 12.49 12.48 -13.37
N LEU A 268 11.94 11.82 -12.34
CA LEU A 268 10.50 11.80 -12.09
C LEU A 268 9.94 13.21 -11.82
N VAL A 269 10.64 14.01 -11.01
CA VAL A 269 10.26 15.40 -10.72
C VAL A 269 10.29 16.25 -11.99
N SER A 270 11.30 16.08 -12.85
CA SER A 270 11.41 16.80 -14.12
C SER A 270 10.28 16.44 -15.07
N LEU A 271 9.95 15.14 -15.16
CA LEU A 271 8.81 14.66 -15.93
C LEU A 271 7.50 15.25 -15.42
N VAL A 272 7.28 15.23 -14.12
CA VAL A 272 6.08 15.82 -13.50
C VAL A 272 5.96 17.31 -13.84
N LYS A 273 7.01 18.09 -13.59
CA LYS A 273 7.04 19.54 -13.87
C LYS A 273 6.75 19.82 -15.35
N TRP A 274 7.29 18.99 -16.24
CA TRP A 274 7.01 19.08 -17.66
C TRP A 274 5.54 18.74 -17.97
N THR A 275 5.00 17.61 -17.50
CA THR A 275 3.62 17.18 -17.81
C THR A 275 2.56 18.14 -17.27
N VAL A 276 2.75 18.74 -16.09
CA VAL A 276 1.77 19.67 -15.52
C VAL A 276 1.76 21.03 -16.24
N THR A 277 2.86 21.41 -16.90
CA THR A 277 2.98 22.67 -17.65
C THR A 277 2.48 22.57 -19.09
N GLN A 278 2.44 21.37 -19.68
CA GLN A 278 1.81 21.15 -20.98
C GLN A 278 0.29 21.24 -20.87
N LYS A 279 -0.41 21.86 -21.84
CA LYS A 279 -1.88 21.91 -21.82
C LYS A 279 -2.52 20.62 -22.36
N ASP A 280 -1.97 20.09 -23.45
CA ASP A 280 -2.58 18.98 -24.21
C ASP A 280 -1.55 17.88 -24.47
N PHE A 281 -1.16 17.16 -23.42
CA PHE A 281 -0.23 16.03 -23.54
C PHE A 281 -0.98 14.70 -23.46
N ALA A 282 -0.83 13.87 -24.49
CA ALA A 282 -1.27 12.49 -24.45
C ALA A 282 -0.29 11.65 -23.61
N PRO A 283 -0.77 10.75 -22.73
CA PRO A 283 0.09 9.93 -21.90
C PRO A 283 1.02 9.05 -22.73
N MET A 284 2.26 8.91 -22.29
CA MET A 284 3.24 8.07 -22.98
C MET A 284 2.83 6.60 -22.84
N ASN A 285 2.86 5.84 -23.94
CA ASN A 285 2.62 4.39 -23.86
C ASN A 285 3.96 3.64 -23.81
N LEU A 286 4.34 3.16 -22.63
CA LEU A 286 5.57 2.40 -22.43
C LEU A 286 5.45 0.94 -22.91
N GLY A 287 4.24 0.39 -22.92
CA GLY A 287 3.97 -1.00 -23.29
C GLY A 287 4.18 -1.33 -24.76
N LYS A 288 3.92 -0.38 -25.68
CA LYS A 288 4.12 -0.59 -27.12
C LYS A 288 5.59 -0.63 -27.55
N SER A 289 6.49 -0.14 -26.70
CA SER A 289 7.92 -0.06 -27.03
C SER A 289 8.72 -1.24 -26.45
N ALA A 290 8.07 -2.39 -26.22
CA ALA A 290 8.54 -3.60 -25.54
C ALA A 290 9.89 -4.24 -25.99
N SER A 291 10.71 -3.59 -26.81
CA SER A 291 12.11 -3.99 -27.05
C SER A 291 13.09 -3.56 -25.95
N TRP A 292 12.60 -3.11 -24.78
CA TRP A 292 13.41 -2.47 -23.72
C TRP A 292 14.34 -3.42 -22.94
N ASP A 293 14.15 -4.74 -23.01
CA ASP A 293 15.04 -5.71 -22.34
C ASP A 293 16.39 -5.86 -23.04
N THR A 294 16.58 -5.23 -24.21
CA THR A 294 17.92 -5.07 -24.76
C THR A 294 18.62 -3.92 -24.04
N THR A 295 19.51 -4.27 -23.12
CA THR A 295 20.43 -3.32 -22.45
C THR A 295 20.92 -2.28 -23.45
N PRO A 296 20.64 -0.97 -23.25
CA PRO A 296 21.12 0.05 -24.17
C PRO A 296 22.65 0.01 -24.14
N THR A 297 23.25 -0.31 -25.29
CA THR A 297 24.71 -0.32 -25.41
C THR A 297 25.26 1.01 -24.89
N ARG A 298 26.23 0.91 -23.97
CA ARG A 298 26.82 1.94 -23.09
C ARG A 298 27.30 3.24 -23.77
N LYS A 299 27.15 3.40 -25.09
CA LYS A 299 27.64 4.51 -25.89
C LYS A 299 26.76 5.78 -25.87
N GLN A 300 25.47 5.70 -25.53
CA GLN A 300 24.58 6.87 -25.57
C GLN A 300 24.56 7.71 -24.28
N ARG A 301 25.07 7.18 -23.16
CA ARG A 301 24.94 7.78 -21.81
C ARG A 301 25.83 9.02 -21.58
N ASN A 302 26.85 9.26 -22.40
CA ASN A 302 27.82 10.37 -22.23
C ASN A 302 27.42 11.71 -22.89
N ARG A 303 26.23 11.84 -23.48
CA ARG A 303 25.81 13.10 -24.16
C ARG A 303 25.09 14.11 -23.25
N LEU A 304 24.40 13.66 -22.20
CA LEU A 304 23.61 14.56 -21.32
C LEU A 304 24.48 15.45 -20.42
N SER A 305 25.57 14.92 -19.87
CA SER A 305 26.49 15.69 -19.02
C SER A 305 27.18 16.84 -19.76
N LYS A 306 27.26 16.78 -21.10
CA LYS A 306 27.84 17.83 -21.93
C LYS A 306 26.83 18.90 -22.37
N MET A 307 25.56 18.54 -22.58
CA MET A 307 24.54 19.51 -22.99
C MET A 307 24.01 20.37 -21.83
N ILE A 308 23.92 19.82 -20.61
CA ILE A 308 23.48 20.59 -19.44
C ILE A 308 24.51 21.68 -19.09
N ASN A 309 25.81 21.41 -19.29
CA ASN A 309 26.85 22.44 -19.11
C ASN A 309 26.78 23.55 -20.17
N LEU A 310 26.33 23.23 -21.40
CA LEU A 310 26.21 24.20 -22.49
C LEU A 310 25.01 25.16 -22.35
N LEU A 311 24.00 24.81 -21.54
CA LEU A 311 22.87 25.69 -21.23
C LEU A 311 23.10 26.55 -19.98
N ALA A 312 24.16 26.28 -19.22
CA ALA A 312 24.54 27.02 -18.02
C ALA A 312 25.62 28.10 -18.27
N GLU A 313 26.35 28.03 -19.39
CA GLU A 313 27.33 29.05 -19.79
C GLU A 313 26.66 30.10 -20.68
N GLY A 314 26.25 31.22 -20.07
CA GLY A 314 25.95 32.45 -20.79
C GLY A 314 27.21 33.00 -21.49
N PRO A 315 27.05 33.80 -22.56
CA PRO A 315 28.17 34.33 -23.31
C PRO A 315 28.76 35.49 -22.53
N ASP A 316 29.86 35.25 -21.81
CA ASP A 316 30.93 36.22 -21.56
C ASP A 316 31.95 35.60 -20.61
N HIS A 317 33.02 35.03 -21.15
CA HIS A 317 34.36 35.10 -20.56
C HIS A 317 35.41 34.57 -21.55
N VAL A 318 36.17 35.50 -22.12
CA VAL A 318 37.43 35.24 -22.84
C VAL A 318 38.55 35.10 -21.80
N PRO A 319 39.27 33.97 -21.69
CA PRO A 319 40.53 33.95 -20.97
C PRO A 319 41.72 34.15 -21.93
N PRO A 320 42.81 34.77 -21.47
CA PRO A 320 43.94 35.11 -22.33
C PRO A 320 44.84 33.90 -22.62
N ARG A 321 45.37 33.89 -23.85
CA ARG A 321 46.43 33.02 -24.34
C ARG A 321 47.73 33.24 -23.56
N SER A 322 48.39 32.14 -23.21
CA SER A 322 49.84 32.09 -23.00
C SER A 322 50.43 30.81 -23.63
N PRO A 323 51.53 30.89 -24.42
CA PRO A 323 52.09 29.76 -25.15
C PRO A 323 53.34 29.17 -24.47
N SER A 324 53.50 27.85 -24.41
CA SER A 324 54.80 27.16 -24.27
C SER A 324 54.64 25.62 -24.51
N PRO A 325 55.72 24.81 -24.65
CA PRO A 325 56.02 24.13 -25.92
C PRO A 325 55.97 22.60 -25.88
N GLN A 326 55.91 22.00 -27.08
CA GLN A 326 56.04 20.56 -27.34
C GLN A 326 57.43 20.00 -27.02
N PRO A 327 57.53 18.67 -26.82
CA PRO A 327 58.63 17.89 -27.39
C PRO A 327 58.15 16.65 -28.18
N PRO A 328 59.06 15.99 -28.95
CA PRO A 328 58.70 15.46 -30.26
C PRO A 328 58.57 13.92 -30.34
N SER A 329 57.79 13.51 -31.33
CA SER A 329 57.90 12.31 -32.19
C SER A 329 58.65 11.07 -31.71
N ARG A 330 57.94 9.93 -31.71
CA ARG A 330 58.53 8.66 -32.19
C ARG A 330 57.51 7.85 -32.98
N SER A 331 57.82 7.73 -34.27
CA SER A 331 57.23 6.88 -35.29
C SER A 331 57.40 5.39 -34.98
N GLN A 332 56.38 4.58 -35.25
CA GLN A 332 56.53 3.25 -35.85
C GLN A 332 55.22 2.83 -36.52
N SER A 333 55.37 2.04 -37.58
CA SER A 333 54.50 1.99 -38.75
C SER A 333 53.77 0.65 -38.92
N LEU A 334 52.73 0.68 -39.76
CA LEU A 334 52.22 -0.40 -40.62
C LEU A 334 51.52 -1.61 -39.97
N ARG A 335 50.18 -1.68 -40.13
CA ARG A 335 49.51 -2.67 -41.00
C ARG A 335 48.03 -2.31 -41.18
N GLY A 336 47.61 -2.29 -42.44
CA GLY A 336 46.28 -1.86 -42.86
C GLY A 336 45.18 -2.90 -42.64
N GLN A 337 43.97 -2.38 -42.46
CA GLN A 337 42.70 -3.05 -42.69
C GLN A 337 41.73 -1.97 -43.23
N PRO A 338 41.09 -2.15 -44.40
CA PRO A 338 40.14 -1.18 -44.92
C PRO A 338 38.85 -1.26 -44.11
N ARG A 339 38.62 -0.24 -43.28
CA ARG A 339 37.36 -0.05 -42.54
C ARG A 339 36.31 0.52 -43.51
N PRO A 340 35.11 -0.07 -43.65
CA PRO A 340 34.03 0.53 -44.42
C PRO A 340 33.69 1.91 -43.84
N ALA A 341 33.53 2.90 -44.72
CA ALA A 341 33.08 4.22 -44.35
C ALA A 341 31.71 4.11 -43.64
N PRO A 342 31.49 4.79 -42.51
CA PRO A 342 30.14 4.90 -41.96
C PRO A 342 29.26 5.66 -42.97
N PRO A 343 28.01 5.23 -43.21
CA PRO A 343 27.10 5.98 -44.05
C PRO A 343 26.93 7.38 -43.46
N ALA A 344 26.89 8.37 -44.35
CA ALA A 344 26.73 9.78 -44.04
C ALA A 344 25.67 9.96 -42.95
N ALA A 345 26.11 10.48 -41.81
CA ALA A 345 25.22 10.95 -40.77
C ALA A 345 24.37 12.06 -41.38
N GLY A 346 23.15 11.72 -41.78
CA GLY A 346 22.10 12.70 -41.94
C GLY A 346 22.06 13.53 -40.67
N THR A 347 22.17 14.84 -40.85
CA THR A 347 21.90 15.88 -39.87
C THR A 347 20.50 15.66 -39.30
N SER A 348 20.38 14.77 -38.32
CA SER A 348 19.20 14.63 -37.49
C SER A 348 19.21 15.83 -36.56
N SER A 349 18.32 16.78 -36.91
CA SER A 349 17.62 17.70 -36.03
C SER A 349 18.10 17.70 -34.57
N SER A 350 18.85 18.73 -34.20
CA SER A 350 19.15 19.07 -32.79
C SER A 350 17.87 19.31 -31.95
N TRP A 351 16.71 19.39 -32.60
CA TRP A 351 15.40 19.64 -31.97
C TRP A 351 14.63 18.35 -31.67
N ASP A 352 14.90 17.24 -32.37
CA ASP A 352 14.35 15.89 -32.02
C ASP A 352 14.76 15.46 -30.60
N THR A 353 15.79 16.09 -30.03
CA THR A 353 16.30 15.74 -28.70
C THR A 353 15.42 16.28 -27.55
N ILE A 354 14.55 17.27 -27.82
CA ILE A 354 13.67 17.89 -26.81
C ILE A 354 12.35 17.11 -26.67
N GLU A 355 11.79 16.62 -27.77
CA GLU A 355 10.54 15.83 -27.76
C GLU A 355 10.73 14.46 -27.08
N ASP A 356 11.96 13.93 -27.09
CA ASP A 356 12.31 12.69 -26.40
C ASP A 356 12.53 12.84 -24.88
N LEU A 357 12.59 14.06 -24.33
CA LEU A 357 12.92 14.28 -22.91
C LEU A 357 11.96 13.58 -21.94
N PRO A 358 10.63 13.65 -22.10
CA PRO A 358 9.68 12.96 -21.24
C PRO A 358 9.92 11.44 -21.22
N LEU A 359 10.14 10.85 -22.39
CA LEU A 359 10.43 9.43 -22.53
C LEU A 359 11.76 9.08 -21.85
N ARG A 360 12.78 9.93 -21.99
CA ARG A 360 14.09 9.72 -21.35
C ARG A 360 14.01 9.82 -19.83
N TRP A 361 13.20 10.72 -19.27
CA TRP A 361 12.97 10.79 -17.84
C TRP A 361 12.17 9.60 -17.32
N ALA A 362 11.12 9.19 -18.04
CA ALA A 362 10.32 8.01 -17.69
C ALA A 362 11.13 6.69 -17.76
N THR A 363 12.17 6.65 -18.58
CA THR A 363 13.07 5.50 -18.73
C THR A 363 14.41 5.65 -17.98
N ASP A 364 14.60 6.73 -17.20
CA ASP A 364 15.80 6.94 -16.39
C ASP A 364 15.73 6.16 -15.07
N PHE A 365 15.76 4.83 -15.21
CA PHE A 365 15.85 3.89 -14.11
C PHE A 365 17.01 2.92 -14.28
N GLU A 366 17.44 2.37 -13.16
CA GLU A 366 18.32 1.22 -13.13
C GLU A 366 17.52 -0.01 -12.69
N PRO A 367 17.35 -1.02 -13.56
CA PRO A 367 16.67 -2.26 -13.19
C PRO A 367 17.44 -2.97 -12.06
N PHE A 368 16.71 -3.47 -11.06
CA PHE A 368 17.30 -4.19 -9.94
C PHE A 368 17.65 -5.62 -10.36
N HIS A 369 18.85 -5.80 -10.89
CA HIS A 369 19.34 -7.10 -11.35
C HIS A 369 20.15 -7.80 -10.28
N HIS A 370 19.51 -8.72 -9.56
CA HIS A 370 20.22 -9.72 -8.77
C HIS A 370 19.81 -11.13 -9.22
N PRO A 371 20.74 -12.08 -9.42
CA PRO A 371 20.43 -13.41 -9.98
C PRO A 371 19.31 -14.18 -9.27
N LYS A 372 19.10 -13.90 -7.97
CA LYS A 372 18.05 -14.50 -7.15
C LYS A 372 16.64 -14.00 -7.45
N VAL A 373 16.50 -12.80 -8.01
CA VAL A 373 15.18 -12.18 -8.27
C VAL A 373 14.96 -11.73 -9.71
N ALA A 374 16.01 -11.69 -10.54
CA ALA A 374 15.96 -11.16 -11.90
C ALA A 374 14.91 -11.83 -12.81
N ASN A 375 14.64 -13.13 -12.59
CA ASN A 375 13.71 -13.93 -13.40
C ASN A 375 12.51 -14.41 -12.56
N THR A 376 12.19 -13.74 -11.46
CA THR A 376 11.08 -14.12 -10.58
C THR A 376 10.06 -13.02 -10.52
N ASN A 377 8.77 -13.40 -10.54
CA ASN A 377 7.69 -12.44 -10.35
C ASN A 377 7.68 -11.95 -8.89
N ILE A 378 7.95 -10.66 -8.69
CA ILE A 378 8.04 -10.03 -7.36
C ILE A 378 6.66 -9.62 -6.89
N LEU A 379 6.27 -10.03 -5.68
CA LEU A 379 4.96 -9.74 -5.10
C LEU A 379 4.94 -8.40 -4.36
N PHE A 380 5.97 -8.14 -3.56
CA PHE A 380 6.14 -6.92 -2.76
C PHE A 380 7.61 -6.76 -2.38
N PHE A 381 7.96 -5.60 -1.85
CA PHE A 381 9.23 -5.39 -1.15
C PHE A 381 9.02 -4.64 0.17
N GLU A 382 9.99 -4.73 1.07
CA GLU A 382 10.05 -3.94 2.31
C GLU A 382 11.47 -3.42 2.53
N LEU A 383 11.59 -2.15 2.89
CA LEU A 383 12.84 -1.51 3.24
C LEU A 383 12.92 -1.30 4.75
N TRP A 384 14.09 -1.57 5.32
CA TRP A 384 14.43 -1.19 6.69
C TRP A 384 15.74 -0.44 6.71
N ARG A 385 15.81 0.59 7.55
CA ARG A 385 17.02 1.40 7.75
C ARG A 385 17.40 1.35 9.21
N SER A 386 18.68 1.13 9.48
CA SER A 386 19.22 1.30 10.83
C SER A 386 19.28 2.78 11.18
N ASN A 387 18.65 3.15 12.29
CA ASN A 387 18.74 4.49 12.89
C ASN A 387 19.97 4.64 13.80
N GLU A 388 20.87 3.65 13.86
CA GLU A 388 22.05 3.71 14.72
C GLU A 388 23.01 4.85 14.30
N ASN A 389 23.38 5.65 15.30
CA ASN A 389 24.10 6.93 15.22
C ASN A 389 25.29 6.94 14.24
N GLY A 390 25.17 7.76 13.18
CA GLY A 390 26.28 8.30 12.41
C GLY A 390 26.92 7.37 11.36
N ASN A 391 26.79 7.74 10.08
CA ASN A 391 27.48 7.25 8.87
C ASN A 391 27.58 5.73 8.58
N TYR A 392 27.27 4.82 9.51
CA TYR A 392 27.43 3.36 9.37
C TYR A 392 26.10 2.60 9.39
N GLY A 393 25.00 3.28 9.09
CA GLY A 393 23.70 2.62 8.94
C GLY A 393 23.76 1.51 7.88
N ARG A 394 22.90 0.51 8.02
CA ARG A 394 22.65 -0.51 7.01
C ARG A 394 21.23 -0.37 6.52
N THR A 395 21.04 -0.50 5.21
CA THR A 395 19.73 -0.61 4.60
C THR A 395 19.50 -2.07 4.26
N MET A 396 18.41 -2.64 4.75
CA MET A 396 17.98 -3.97 4.36
C MET A 396 16.77 -3.89 3.45
N LEU A 397 16.72 -4.80 2.48
CA LEU A 397 15.64 -4.94 1.52
C LEU A 397 15.17 -6.39 1.54
N ALA A 398 13.92 -6.61 1.94
CA ALA A 398 13.25 -7.90 1.80
C ALA A 398 12.40 -7.88 0.52
N VAL A 399 12.60 -8.86 -0.36
CA VAL A 399 11.86 -9.01 -1.61
C VAL A 399 11.03 -10.29 -1.56
N GLY A 400 9.71 -10.14 -1.57
CA GLY A 400 8.78 -11.27 -1.57
C GLY A 400 8.52 -11.78 -2.99
N THR A 401 8.69 -13.08 -3.21
CA THR A 401 8.31 -13.79 -4.43
C THR A 401 7.19 -14.79 -4.12
N SER A 402 6.70 -15.50 -5.13
CA SER A 402 5.69 -16.55 -4.92
C SER A 402 6.20 -17.76 -4.13
N LYS A 403 7.52 -17.95 -4.01
CA LYS A 403 8.15 -19.14 -3.40
C LYS A 403 9.11 -18.83 -2.26
N SER A 404 9.57 -17.60 -2.13
CA SER A 404 10.52 -17.23 -1.08
C SER A 404 10.52 -15.73 -0.79
N ILE A 405 11.12 -15.35 0.34
CA ILE A 405 11.51 -13.98 0.65
C ILE A 405 13.04 -13.89 0.61
N VAL A 406 13.56 -13.06 -0.28
CA VAL A 406 14.99 -12.84 -0.48
C VAL A 406 15.41 -11.58 0.26
N LEU A 407 16.37 -11.70 1.18
CA LEU A 407 16.90 -10.61 1.97
C LEU A 407 18.21 -10.11 1.36
N PHE A 408 18.29 -8.79 1.22
CA PHE A 408 19.46 -8.06 0.78
C PHE A 408 19.89 -7.01 1.80
N GLU A 409 21.16 -6.63 1.75
CA GLU A 409 21.75 -5.59 2.58
C GLU A 409 22.65 -4.70 1.73
N ALA A 410 22.55 -3.38 1.94
CA ALA A 410 23.45 -2.38 1.40
C ALA A 410 23.97 -1.50 2.55
N PRO A 411 25.26 -1.12 2.55
CA PRO A 411 25.74 -0.05 3.42
C PRO A 411 24.97 1.25 3.17
N ARG A 412 24.83 2.11 4.19
CA ARG A 412 24.16 3.41 4.04
C ARG A 412 24.84 4.25 2.96
N GLY A 413 24.04 4.78 2.05
CA GLY A 413 24.51 5.59 0.92
C GLY A 413 25.06 4.78 -0.26
N GLU A 414 25.13 3.45 -0.15
CA GLU A 414 25.41 2.57 -1.27
C GLU A 414 24.11 2.07 -1.90
N ARG A 415 24.14 1.93 -3.23
CA ARG A 415 23.02 1.43 -4.05
C ARG A 415 23.19 -0.04 -4.41
N ALA A 416 24.31 -0.64 -4.01
CA ALA A 416 24.66 -2.02 -4.32
C ALA A 416 24.16 -2.95 -3.22
N PHE A 417 22.98 -3.51 -3.42
CA PHE A 417 22.42 -4.52 -2.53
C PHE A 417 23.13 -5.86 -2.70
N THR A 418 23.65 -6.38 -1.59
CA THR A 418 24.28 -7.70 -1.50
C THR A 418 23.29 -8.70 -0.95
N PHE A 419 23.29 -9.93 -1.49
CA PHE A 419 22.43 -11.00 -1.00
C PHE A 419 22.87 -11.45 0.39
N VAL A 420 21.90 -11.57 1.30
CA VAL A 420 22.10 -12.03 2.67
C VAL A 420 21.55 -13.45 2.85
N LYS A 421 20.26 -13.63 2.57
CA LYS A 421 19.56 -14.90 2.85
C LYS A 421 18.31 -15.07 2.00
N ASP A 422 17.89 -16.31 1.82
CA ASP A 422 16.71 -16.71 1.07
C ASP A 422 15.83 -17.57 1.99
N TYR A 423 14.59 -17.14 2.23
CA TYR A 423 13.64 -17.82 3.11
C TYR A 423 12.55 -18.45 2.28
N TYR A 424 12.53 -19.78 2.18
CA TYR A 424 11.46 -20.49 1.48
C TYR A 424 10.10 -20.25 2.15
N THR A 425 9.08 -19.96 1.35
CA THR A 425 7.70 -19.78 1.81
C THR A 425 6.80 -20.86 1.18
N PRO A 426 6.11 -21.69 1.98
CA PRO A 426 5.24 -22.75 1.45
C PRO A 426 4.01 -22.20 0.72
N HIS A 427 3.61 -20.96 1.03
CA HIS A 427 2.56 -20.20 0.37
C HIS A 427 3.07 -18.81 0.00
N PRO A 428 2.51 -18.14 -1.03
CA PRO A 428 2.85 -16.76 -1.33
C PRO A 428 2.61 -15.84 -0.13
N ALA A 429 3.65 -15.13 0.30
CA ALA A 429 3.51 -14.11 1.33
C ALA A 429 2.70 -12.92 0.79
N ARG A 430 1.85 -12.33 1.64
CA ARG A 430 1.08 -11.11 1.32
C ARG A 430 1.85 -9.84 1.64
N SER A 431 2.61 -9.85 2.74
CA SER A 431 3.43 -8.72 3.17
C SER A 431 4.54 -9.19 4.11
N ALA A 432 5.57 -8.37 4.27
CA ALA A 432 6.56 -8.54 5.32
C ALA A 432 6.94 -7.19 5.92
N LYS A 433 7.24 -7.17 7.21
CA LYS A 433 7.68 -5.99 7.97
C LYS A 433 8.85 -6.34 8.87
N PHE A 434 9.88 -5.49 8.88
CA PHE A 434 10.97 -5.65 9.85
C PHE A 434 10.48 -5.26 11.24
N ILE A 435 10.84 -6.03 12.25
CA ILE A 435 10.42 -5.85 13.65
C ILE A 435 11.58 -6.19 14.58
N TYR A 436 11.53 -5.67 15.80
CA TYR A 436 12.44 -6.05 16.87
C TYR A 436 11.77 -7.08 17.78
N GLN A 437 12.50 -8.15 18.08
CA GLN A 437 12.05 -9.27 18.90
C GLN A 437 12.95 -9.42 20.13
N ALA A 438 12.35 -9.70 21.29
CA ALA A 438 13.08 -9.99 22.51
C ALA A 438 13.76 -11.36 22.37
N VAL A 439 15.04 -11.49 22.71
CA VAL A 439 15.72 -12.79 22.67
C VAL A 439 15.51 -13.49 24.01
N PRO A 440 14.90 -14.69 24.06
CA PRO A 440 14.87 -15.48 25.28
C PRO A 440 16.31 -15.78 25.67
N GLU A 441 16.70 -15.42 26.89
CA GLU A 441 17.95 -15.92 27.46
C GLU A 441 17.81 -17.44 27.57
N THR A 442 18.44 -18.17 26.65
CA THR A 442 18.85 -19.54 26.92
C THR A 442 19.86 -19.44 28.05
N ARG A 443 19.36 -19.44 29.29
CA ARG A 443 20.17 -19.76 30.45
C ARG A 443 20.69 -21.16 30.17
N VAL A 444 21.88 -21.24 29.60
CA VAL A 444 22.69 -22.44 29.63
C VAL A 444 22.88 -22.68 31.12
N ASN A 445 22.03 -23.52 31.69
CA ASN A 445 22.17 -24.02 33.04
C ASN A 445 23.50 -24.76 33.04
N ASN A 446 24.58 -24.03 33.32
CA ASN A 446 25.89 -24.59 33.59
C ASN A 446 25.76 -25.21 34.97
N THR A 447 25.19 -26.41 35.01
CA THR A 447 25.12 -27.23 36.21
C THR A 447 26.55 -27.52 36.65
N GLN A 448 26.92 -26.90 37.77
CA GLN A 448 27.84 -27.43 38.78
C GLN A 448 28.75 -28.59 38.34
N HIS A 449 30.01 -28.26 38.05
CA HIS A 449 31.08 -28.94 38.77
C HIS A 449 31.78 -27.89 39.63
N GLN A 450 31.28 -27.76 40.86
CA GLN A 450 32.06 -27.22 41.98
C GLN A 450 33.24 -28.16 42.21
N HIS A 451 34.45 -27.72 41.86
CA HIS A 451 35.62 -28.12 42.63
C HIS A 451 36.34 -26.87 43.10
N HIS A 452 36.40 -26.77 44.43
CA HIS A 452 37.14 -25.79 45.19
C HIS A 452 38.59 -25.69 44.72
N ALA A 453 39.05 -24.49 44.37
CA ALA A 453 40.44 -24.12 44.53
C ALA A 453 40.56 -22.63 44.86
N HIS A 454 41.12 -22.42 46.04
CA HIS A 454 41.43 -21.17 46.67
C HIS A 454 42.32 -20.25 45.81
N SER A 455 42.14 -18.95 46.02
CA SER A 455 43.23 -18.06 46.45
C SER A 455 44.22 -17.49 45.40
N LEU A 456 44.11 -16.15 45.29
CA LEU A 456 45.16 -15.13 45.20
C LEU A 456 45.62 -14.62 43.82
N SER A 457 45.66 -13.27 43.76
CA SER A 457 46.78 -12.47 43.25
C SER A 457 46.99 -12.53 41.73
N SER A 458 46.88 -11.43 40.98
CA SER A 458 47.73 -10.25 41.11
C SER A 458 47.36 -9.23 40.04
N HIS A 459 47.65 -7.98 40.34
CA HIS A 459 47.74 -6.86 39.41
C HIS A 459 48.54 -7.20 38.14
N SER A 460 48.00 -6.81 36.98
CA SER A 460 48.83 -6.46 35.82
C SER A 460 48.25 -5.21 35.14
N ARG A 461 48.83 -4.07 35.53
CA ARG A 461 48.93 -2.88 34.69
C ARG A 461 50.02 -3.17 33.64
N GLU A 462 49.91 -2.49 32.50
CA GLU A 462 50.89 -2.38 31.41
C GLU A 462 50.76 -3.38 30.26
N SER A 463 50.25 -2.90 29.12
CA SER A 463 51.08 -2.80 27.92
C SER A 463 50.40 -1.88 26.89
N LEU A 464 50.91 -0.65 26.81
CA LEU A 464 50.77 0.25 25.67
C LEU A 464 51.94 -0.04 24.71
N LEU A 465 51.72 0.24 23.40
CA LEU A 465 52.71 0.28 22.30
C LEU A 465 53.07 -1.12 21.74
N SER A 466 53.04 -1.48 20.45
CA SER A 466 52.82 -0.81 19.16
C SER A 466 52.62 -1.92 18.11
N ASP A 467 51.83 -1.72 17.04
CA ASP A 467 52.25 -2.12 15.68
C ASP A 467 51.34 -1.46 14.60
N PRO A 468 51.86 -0.52 13.78
CA PRO A 468 51.14 0.04 12.65
C PRO A 468 51.67 -0.54 11.33
N GLY A 469 51.00 -1.55 10.76
CA GLY A 469 51.40 -2.00 9.43
C GLY A 469 50.81 -3.31 8.92
N SER A 470 49.49 -3.41 8.72
CA SER A 470 48.96 -4.38 7.76
C SER A 470 47.52 -4.09 7.31
N PRO A 471 47.26 -3.76 6.03
CA PRO A 471 45.92 -3.73 5.48
C PRO A 471 45.56 -5.13 4.99
N LYS A 472 45.07 -6.00 5.89
CA LYS A 472 44.48 -7.29 5.52
C LYS A 472 42.97 -7.24 5.74
N MET A 473 42.28 -7.02 4.62
CA MET A 473 40.98 -7.54 4.20
C MET A 473 39.97 -7.87 5.32
N GLY A 474 38.90 -7.07 5.34
CA GLY A 474 37.79 -7.14 6.29
C GLY A 474 37.22 -8.54 6.48
N ARG A 475 37.60 -9.15 7.60
CA ARG A 475 36.93 -10.33 8.13
C ARG A 475 35.71 -9.82 8.90
N ILE A 476 34.54 -10.15 8.36
CA ILE A 476 33.20 -10.00 8.92
C ILE A 476 33.24 -10.17 10.45
N ARG A 477 33.07 -9.07 11.20
CA ARG A 477 32.85 -9.13 12.65
C ARG A 477 31.48 -9.75 12.88
N ARG A 478 31.47 -10.96 13.42
CA ARG A 478 30.28 -11.60 13.98
C ARG A 478 29.79 -10.77 15.16
N ILE A 479 28.49 -10.47 15.13
CA ILE A 479 27.74 -9.85 16.21
C ILE A 479 27.61 -10.88 17.34
N SER A 480 28.06 -10.48 18.54
CA SER A 480 27.69 -10.91 19.90
C SER A 480 28.92 -11.11 20.79
N GLN A 481 29.23 -10.08 21.59
CA GLN A 481 30.02 -10.26 22.82
C GLN A 481 29.08 -10.81 23.91
N PRO A 482 29.45 -11.88 24.63
CA PRO A 482 28.66 -12.39 25.74
C PRO A 482 28.85 -11.48 26.97
N GLY A 483 27.77 -10.87 27.46
CA GLY A 483 27.76 -10.14 28.74
C GLY A 483 27.05 -8.78 28.76
N GLN A 484 26.50 -8.29 27.65
CA GLN A 484 25.73 -7.05 27.62
C GLN A 484 24.22 -7.30 27.56
N ALA A 485 23.47 -6.40 28.22
CA ALA A 485 22.01 -6.39 28.35
C ALA A 485 21.27 -6.76 27.05
N GLN A 486 20.10 -7.39 27.21
CA GLN A 486 19.20 -7.89 26.16
C GLN A 486 19.07 -6.91 24.99
N THR A 487 19.88 -7.10 23.95
CA THR A 487 19.76 -6.29 22.73
C THR A 487 18.60 -6.84 21.91
N PRO A 488 17.58 -6.01 21.60
CA PRO A 488 16.47 -6.46 20.79
C PRO A 488 16.99 -6.91 19.42
N GLN A 489 16.51 -8.06 18.96
CA GLN A 489 16.99 -8.64 17.72
C GLN A 489 16.04 -8.33 16.56
N LEU A 490 16.61 -7.87 15.45
CA LEU A 490 15.88 -7.65 14.22
C LEU A 490 15.39 -8.97 13.60
N SER A 491 14.11 -8.98 13.25
CA SER A 491 13.34 -10.11 12.73
C SER A 491 12.40 -9.63 11.63
N LEU A 492 11.83 -10.56 10.87
CA LEU A 492 10.86 -10.28 9.81
C LEU A 492 9.50 -10.85 10.21
N PHE A 493 8.49 -10.00 10.34
CA PHE A 493 7.09 -10.39 10.49
C PHE A 493 6.49 -10.60 9.10
N ILE A 494 5.99 -11.79 8.79
CA ILE A 494 5.47 -12.15 7.47
C ILE A 494 4.00 -12.55 7.62
N THR A 495 3.13 -11.95 6.80
CA THR A 495 1.72 -12.31 6.74
C THR A 495 1.44 -13.18 5.51
N PHE A 496 0.74 -14.27 5.70
CA PHE A 496 0.09 -15.07 4.66
C PHE A 496 -1.43 -14.83 4.70
N GLU A 497 -2.20 -15.52 3.85
CA GLU A 497 -3.67 -15.42 3.87
C GLU A 497 -4.26 -15.85 5.22
N LYS A 498 -3.81 -16.99 5.75
CA LYS A 498 -4.39 -17.62 6.95
C LYS A 498 -3.49 -17.60 8.19
N LYS A 499 -2.20 -17.31 8.02
CA LYS A 499 -1.18 -17.41 9.07
C LYS A 499 -0.28 -16.18 9.06
N ALA A 500 0.32 -15.88 10.20
CA ALA A 500 1.45 -14.98 10.28
C ALA A 500 2.62 -15.67 10.99
N VAL A 501 3.85 -15.31 10.62
CA VAL A 501 5.06 -15.88 11.20
C VAL A 501 6.08 -14.79 11.47
N VAL A 502 6.94 -15.00 12.46
CA VAL A 502 8.14 -14.19 12.69
C VAL A 502 9.36 -15.03 12.36
N VAL A 503 10.23 -14.50 11.52
CA VAL A 503 11.51 -15.11 11.14
C VAL A 503 12.64 -14.28 11.71
N ARG A 504 13.39 -14.88 12.63
CA ARG A 504 14.50 -14.21 13.30
C ARG A 504 15.72 -14.17 12.39
N LEU A 505 16.34 -13.00 12.20
CA LEU A 505 17.35 -12.87 11.14
C LEU A 505 18.70 -13.54 11.47
N SER A 506 19.08 -13.67 12.75
CA SER A 506 20.39 -14.22 13.15
C SER A 506 20.53 -15.72 12.89
N ASP A 507 19.47 -16.48 13.15
CA ASP A 507 19.47 -17.94 13.15
C ASP A 507 18.41 -18.55 12.22
N ALA A 508 17.53 -17.72 11.63
CA ALA A 508 16.35 -18.15 10.88
C ALA A 508 15.37 -19.02 11.68
N ALA A 509 15.33 -18.87 13.00
CA ALA A 509 14.26 -19.44 13.78
C ALA A 509 12.91 -18.85 13.32
N VAL A 510 11.95 -19.73 13.04
CA VAL A 510 10.59 -19.35 12.62
C VAL A 510 9.65 -19.63 13.79
N GLY A 511 8.87 -18.62 14.18
CA GLY A 511 7.77 -18.76 15.14
C GLY A 511 6.44 -18.42 14.47
N GLU A 512 5.44 -19.26 14.63
CA GLU A 512 4.06 -18.91 14.26
C GLU A 512 3.53 -17.84 15.22
N VAL A 513 2.78 -16.88 14.68
CA VAL A 513 2.15 -15.81 15.45
C VAL A 513 0.70 -16.17 15.68
N ASP A 514 0.42 -16.56 16.92
CA ASP A 514 -0.94 -16.69 17.42
C ASP A 514 -1.26 -15.50 18.32
N VAL A 515 -2.39 -14.87 18.06
CA VAL A 515 -2.86 -13.73 18.84
C VAL A 515 -4.03 -14.17 19.71
N TYR A 516 -4.05 -13.67 20.94
CA TYR A 516 -4.96 -14.09 21.99
C TYR A 516 -6.40 -13.69 21.66
N GLY A 517 -7.26 -14.64 21.26
CA GLY A 517 -8.66 -14.35 20.95
C GLY A 517 -9.38 -15.43 20.14
N ASP A 518 -8.67 -16.20 19.31
CA ASP A 518 -9.30 -17.25 18.49
C ASP A 518 -9.85 -18.44 19.30
N SER A 519 -9.60 -18.50 20.60
CA SER A 519 -10.08 -19.57 21.49
C SER A 519 -11.33 -19.20 22.27
N THR A 520 -11.98 -18.06 22.03
CA THR A 520 -13.22 -17.67 22.75
C THR A 520 -14.48 -18.36 22.24
N ALA A 521 -14.40 -19.67 22.01
CA ALA A 521 -15.54 -20.56 22.14
C ALA A 521 -15.46 -21.25 23.52
N GLY A 522 -15.81 -20.49 24.56
CA GLY A 522 -16.23 -21.00 25.86
C GLY A 522 -15.26 -21.93 26.60
N ALA A 523 -14.29 -21.36 27.31
CA ALA A 523 -13.77 -22.00 28.50
C ALA A 523 -13.52 -20.93 29.57
N ASP A 524 -14.49 -20.77 30.47
CA ASP A 524 -14.26 -20.23 31.81
C ASP A 524 -13.27 -21.18 32.52
N ILE A 525 -11.96 -21.05 32.22
CA ILE A 525 -10.93 -21.75 32.98
C ILE A 525 -10.65 -20.91 34.21
N SER A 526 -11.51 -21.09 35.22
CA SER A 526 -11.11 -20.84 36.59
C SER A 526 -9.90 -21.74 36.92
N PRO A 527 -8.79 -21.21 37.44
CA PRO A 527 -7.67 -22.03 37.87
C PRO A 527 -7.99 -22.58 39.26
N THR A 528 -8.91 -23.53 39.34
CA THR A 528 -9.12 -24.32 40.55
C THR A 528 -8.92 -25.77 40.22
N HIS A 529 -7.72 -26.25 40.60
CA HIS A 529 -7.35 -27.65 40.66
C HIS A 529 -8.47 -28.49 41.26
N SER A 530 -9.02 -29.44 40.50
CA SER A 530 -9.72 -30.61 41.03
C SER A 530 -9.76 -31.69 39.95
N PHE A 531 -8.90 -32.69 40.11
CA PHE A 531 -9.02 -33.96 39.40
C PHE A 531 -10.21 -34.71 39.99
N SER A 532 -11.34 -34.77 39.29
CA SER A 532 -12.33 -35.81 39.53
C SER A 532 -13.17 -36.08 38.28
N SER A 533 -13.18 -37.36 37.95
CA SER A 533 -13.93 -38.05 36.92
C SER A 533 -15.45 -37.87 36.95
N SER A 534 -16.04 -38.07 35.77
CA SER A 534 -17.27 -38.81 35.49
C SER A 534 -18.52 -38.02 35.05
N HIS A 535 -19.01 -38.48 33.89
CA HIS A 535 -20.39 -38.59 33.44
C HIS A 535 -21.28 -37.34 33.32
N GLY A 536 -21.52 -36.96 32.06
CA GLY A 536 -22.87 -36.95 31.53
C GLY A 536 -23.64 -35.64 31.67
N ALA A 537 -23.40 -34.70 30.75
CA ALA A 537 -24.43 -33.75 30.35
C ALA A 537 -24.26 -33.39 28.87
N LYS A 538 -25.01 -34.10 28.02
CA LYS A 538 -25.32 -33.67 26.66
C LYS A 538 -26.23 -32.44 26.74
N LEU A 539 -25.64 -31.25 26.83
CA LEU A 539 -26.37 -30.01 26.59
C LEU A 539 -26.24 -29.65 25.12
N HIS A 540 -27.33 -29.89 24.40
CA HIS A 540 -27.62 -29.32 23.10
C HIS A 540 -27.36 -27.81 23.13
N LYS A 541 -26.34 -27.37 22.38
CA LYS A 541 -26.27 -26.00 21.88
C LYS A 541 -26.19 -26.07 20.36
N HIS A 542 -27.36 -26.17 19.73
CA HIS A 542 -27.53 -25.82 18.33
C HIS A 542 -27.26 -24.32 18.19
N SER A 543 -25.99 -23.96 18.02
CA SER A 543 -25.60 -22.67 17.44
C SER A 543 -25.23 -22.92 15.98
N TRP A 544 -26.24 -23.30 15.18
CA TRP A 544 -26.11 -23.42 13.71
C TRP A 544 -26.23 -22.06 13.04
N ASP A 545 -25.73 -21.00 13.67
CA ASP A 545 -25.37 -19.76 12.99
C ASP A 545 -23.84 -19.61 13.03
N SER A 546 -23.13 -20.70 12.75
CA SER A 546 -21.84 -20.65 12.04
C SER A 546 -22.09 -20.14 10.62
N ALA A 547 -22.60 -18.92 10.51
CA ALA A 547 -22.57 -18.12 9.31
C ALA A 547 -21.09 -17.98 8.95
N ARG A 548 -20.61 -18.89 8.08
CA ARG A 548 -19.26 -18.98 7.50
C ARG A 548 -18.35 -17.92 8.09
N GLU A 549 -17.77 -18.20 9.26
CA GLU A 549 -16.82 -17.26 9.88
C GLU A 549 -15.85 -16.87 8.79
N ALA A 550 -15.97 -15.62 8.34
CA ALA A 550 -15.22 -15.13 7.21
C ALA A 550 -13.76 -15.36 7.58
N LYS A 551 -13.07 -16.22 6.82
CA LYS A 551 -11.70 -16.65 7.09
C LYS A 551 -10.92 -15.44 7.62
N SER A 552 -10.47 -15.50 8.87
CA SER A 552 -9.84 -14.37 9.54
C SER A 552 -8.58 -13.98 8.77
N MET A 553 -8.68 -12.97 7.92
CA MET A 553 -7.56 -12.51 7.10
C MET A 553 -6.59 -11.71 7.98
N TRP A 554 -5.30 -11.92 7.75
CA TRP A 554 -4.25 -11.10 8.35
C TRP A 554 -4.06 -9.82 7.54
N ALA A 555 -4.09 -8.66 8.20
CA ALA A 555 -3.68 -7.40 7.59
C ALA A 555 -2.16 -7.17 7.81
N PRO A 556 -1.51 -6.34 6.97
CA PRO A 556 -0.11 -5.97 7.18
C PRO A 556 0.13 -5.36 8.57
N LEU A 557 1.28 -5.69 9.17
CA LEU A 557 1.69 -5.13 10.46
C LEU A 557 1.97 -3.62 10.34
N VAL A 558 1.53 -2.85 11.32
CA VAL A 558 1.81 -1.41 11.41
C VAL A 558 2.72 -1.11 12.59
N GLN A 559 3.69 -0.24 12.35
CA GLN A 559 4.59 0.31 13.35
C GLN A 559 4.12 1.71 13.73
N LEU A 560 4.04 1.99 15.03
CA LEU A 560 3.52 3.25 15.54
C LEU A 560 4.35 3.74 16.72
N TYR A 561 4.79 4.99 16.69
CA TYR A 561 5.44 5.63 17.83
C TYR A 561 4.39 6.35 18.67
N LEU A 562 4.27 5.97 19.94
CA LEU A 562 3.36 6.59 20.90
C LEU A 562 4.15 7.46 21.88
N PRO A 563 3.74 8.73 22.11
CA PRO A 563 4.36 9.58 23.09
C PRO A 563 4.07 9.05 24.50
N ILE A 564 5.11 8.96 25.32
CA ILE A 564 4.97 8.62 26.74
C ILE A 564 4.78 9.92 27.52
N PRO A 565 3.77 10.02 28.39
CA PRO A 565 3.64 11.16 29.29
C PRO A 565 4.94 11.37 30.07
N ALA A 566 5.40 12.62 30.14
CA ALA A 566 6.60 12.95 30.88
C ALA A 566 6.45 12.51 32.35
N SER A 567 7.43 11.78 32.86
CA SER A 567 7.46 11.39 34.26
C SER A 567 7.75 12.63 35.11
N PRO A 568 7.09 12.82 36.28
CA PRO A 568 7.39 13.95 37.16
C PRO A 568 8.86 14.01 37.61
N HIS A 569 9.57 12.87 37.58
CA HIS A 569 10.99 12.79 37.90
C HIS A 569 11.92 13.14 36.74
N ASN A 570 11.41 13.20 35.50
CA ASN A 570 12.17 13.58 34.33
C ASN A 570 11.27 14.30 33.30
N PRO A 571 10.87 15.55 33.58
CA PRO A 571 9.94 16.30 32.75
C PRO A 571 10.51 16.63 31.36
N TYR A 572 11.83 16.56 31.18
CA TYR A 572 12.51 16.92 29.93
C TYR A 572 12.71 15.76 28.97
N ALA A 573 12.37 14.53 29.35
CA ALA A 573 12.54 13.38 28.49
C ALA A 573 11.20 12.99 27.84
N ALA A 574 10.83 13.71 26.79
CA ALA A 574 9.80 13.26 25.86
C ALA A 574 10.33 11.99 25.17
N HIS A 575 9.84 10.85 25.64
CA HIS A 575 10.19 9.56 25.10
C HIS A 575 9.02 9.05 24.27
N GLU A 576 9.30 8.58 23.07
CA GLU A 576 8.35 7.81 22.30
C GLU A 576 8.61 6.32 22.48
N ARG A 577 7.56 5.52 22.47
CA ARG A 577 7.62 4.06 22.47
C ARG A 577 7.10 3.53 21.16
N LEU A 578 7.86 2.63 20.54
CA LEU A 578 7.41 1.90 19.37
C LEU A 578 6.44 0.79 19.79
N TYR A 579 5.25 0.81 19.20
CA TYR A 579 4.24 -0.23 19.27
C TYR A 579 4.07 -0.92 17.91
N TYR A 580 3.73 -2.19 17.96
CA TYR A 580 3.34 -2.99 16.81
C TYR A 580 1.84 -3.25 16.87
N LEU A 581 1.13 -2.86 15.83
CA LEU A 581 -0.29 -3.14 15.64
C LEU A 581 -0.41 -4.38 14.75
N ILE A 582 -0.90 -5.46 15.34
CA ILE A 582 -1.09 -6.76 14.67
C ILE A 582 -2.59 -6.97 14.49
N THR A 583 -3.03 -7.20 13.26
CA THR A 583 -4.47 -7.30 12.94
C THR A 583 -4.82 -8.64 12.31
N ARG A 584 -5.84 -9.30 12.89
CA ARG A 584 -6.40 -10.57 12.41
C ARG A 584 -7.92 -10.50 12.47
N GLY A 585 -8.58 -10.67 11.32
CA GLY A 585 -10.03 -10.56 11.23
C GLY A 585 -10.51 -9.19 11.70
N LYS A 586 -11.41 -9.14 12.68
CA LYS A 586 -11.97 -7.90 13.24
C LYS A 586 -11.17 -7.33 14.41
N HIS A 587 -10.03 -7.90 14.78
CA HIS A 587 -9.30 -7.47 15.97
C HIS A 587 -7.92 -6.94 15.61
N THR A 588 -7.57 -5.80 16.22
CA THR A 588 -6.22 -5.24 16.19
C THR A 588 -5.65 -5.20 17.60
N TYR A 589 -4.43 -5.71 17.73
CA TYR A 589 -3.73 -5.90 19.00
C TYR A 589 -2.48 -5.02 19.01
N ALA A 590 -2.37 -4.16 20.01
CA ALA A 590 -1.20 -3.32 20.21
C ALA A 590 -0.20 -4.00 21.15
N TYR A 591 1.01 -4.25 20.65
CA TYR A 591 2.12 -4.82 21.41
C TYR A 591 3.27 -3.83 21.54
N LEU A 592 3.88 -3.78 22.72
CA LEU A 592 5.07 -2.97 22.94
C LEU A 592 6.31 -3.62 22.29
N THR A 593 7.21 -2.80 21.76
CA THR A 593 8.53 -3.25 21.27
C THR A 593 9.50 -3.46 22.43
N PRO A 594 10.33 -4.51 22.40
CA PRO A 594 10.41 -5.57 21.39
C PRO A 594 9.31 -6.64 21.55
N LEU A 595 8.92 -7.28 20.44
CA LEU A 595 7.94 -8.37 20.48
C LEU A 595 8.48 -9.57 21.27
N PRO A 596 7.68 -10.16 22.17
CA PRO A 596 8.08 -11.33 22.92
C PRO A 596 8.07 -12.61 22.07
N ILE A 597 8.73 -13.66 22.56
CA ILE A 597 8.76 -14.98 21.94
C ILE A 597 8.21 -16.04 22.90
N PRO A 598 7.15 -16.77 22.51
CA PRO A 598 6.23 -16.48 21.41
C PRO A 598 5.34 -15.26 21.72
N VAL A 599 4.75 -14.66 20.68
CA VAL A 599 3.87 -13.48 20.81
C VAL A 599 2.64 -13.79 21.67
N SER A 600 2.14 -15.03 21.60
CA SER A 600 0.98 -15.52 22.35
C SER A 600 1.14 -15.52 23.88
N LEU A 601 2.38 -15.49 24.39
CA LEU A 601 2.62 -15.42 25.84
C LEU A 601 2.45 -14.00 26.40
N ALA A 602 2.40 -12.98 25.55
CA ALA A 602 2.20 -11.61 26.01
C ALA A 602 0.76 -11.16 25.85
N SER A 603 0.26 -10.52 26.89
CA SER A 603 -0.96 -9.73 26.82
C SER A 603 -0.72 -8.51 25.93
N ALA A 604 -1.55 -8.32 24.91
CA ALA A 604 -1.60 -7.07 24.18
C ALA A 604 -1.88 -5.91 25.16
N SER A 605 -1.21 -4.78 24.95
CA SER A 605 -1.44 -3.57 25.74
C SER A 605 -2.86 -3.04 25.50
N TYR A 606 -3.34 -3.16 24.27
CA TYR A 606 -4.68 -2.75 23.87
C TYR A 606 -5.23 -3.71 22.81
N VAL A 607 -6.55 -3.92 22.81
CA VAL A 607 -7.26 -4.69 21.78
C VAL A 607 -8.42 -3.86 21.28
N HIS A 608 -8.38 -3.53 20.00
CA HIS A 608 -9.45 -2.84 19.28
C HIS A 608 -10.30 -3.87 18.52
N THR A 609 -11.61 -3.63 18.45
CA THR A 609 -12.55 -4.45 17.67
C THR A 609 -13.25 -3.60 16.62
N TRP A 610 -12.96 -3.91 15.36
CA TRP A 610 -13.53 -3.27 14.18
C TRP A 610 -14.96 -3.73 13.92
N THR A 611 -15.75 -2.87 13.30
CA THR A 611 -17.12 -3.19 12.88
C THR A 611 -17.09 -4.24 11.76
N ALA A 612 -16.20 -4.03 10.78
CA ALA A 612 -15.89 -4.96 9.69
C ALA A 612 -14.38 -5.26 9.67
N PRO A 613 -13.94 -6.45 9.22
CA PRO A 613 -12.51 -6.78 9.20
C PRO A 613 -11.77 -5.88 8.20
N PRO A 614 -10.79 -5.06 8.65
CA PRO A 614 -10.06 -4.19 7.75
C PRO A 614 -9.05 -5.01 6.94
N ASN A 615 -8.85 -4.61 5.69
CA ASN A 615 -7.80 -5.16 4.83
C ASN A 615 -6.43 -4.56 5.14
N GLN A 616 -6.42 -3.30 5.57
CA GLN A 616 -5.25 -2.52 5.96
C GLN A 616 -5.63 -1.60 7.11
N ILE A 617 -4.65 -1.29 7.96
CA ILE A 617 -4.82 -0.34 9.06
C ILE A 617 -3.74 0.75 8.94
N ALA A 618 -4.02 1.91 9.50
CA ALA A 618 -3.06 2.97 9.75
C ALA A 618 -3.31 3.56 11.14
N GLY A 619 -2.33 4.29 11.67
CA GLY A 619 -2.48 5.01 12.92
C GLY A 619 -1.68 6.29 12.88
N ARG A 620 -2.20 7.32 13.55
CA ARG A 620 -1.49 8.57 13.80
C ARG A 620 -1.82 9.09 15.20
N VAL A 621 -0.96 9.90 15.77
CA VAL A 621 -1.15 10.40 17.14
C VAL A 621 -1.51 11.88 17.08
N ILE A 622 -2.68 12.23 17.61
CA ILE A 622 -3.16 13.61 17.65
C ILE A 622 -3.04 14.16 19.07
N ALA A 623 -2.70 15.43 19.18
CA ALA A 623 -2.75 16.16 20.45
C ALA A 623 -4.17 16.66 20.71
N GLY A 624 -4.76 16.25 21.84
CA GLY A 624 -6.03 16.78 22.32
C GLY A 624 -5.92 18.23 22.78
N ARG A 625 -7.06 18.93 22.86
CA ARG A 625 -7.15 20.33 23.35
C ARG A 625 -6.64 20.51 24.79
N ASP A 626 -6.71 19.45 25.57
CA ASP A 626 -6.23 19.33 26.94
C ASP A 626 -4.73 18.96 27.02
N GLY A 627 -4.06 18.82 25.87
CA GLY A 627 -2.69 18.33 25.76
C GLY A 627 -2.57 16.81 25.86
N ALA A 628 -3.67 16.08 26.03
CA ALA A 628 -3.64 14.63 26.08
C ALA A 628 -3.47 14.03 24.67
N ALA A 629 -2.47 13.18 24.48
CA ALA A 629 -2.28 12.49 23.21
C ALA A 629 -3.33 11.39 23.02
N SER A 630 -3.94 11.34 21.84
CA SER A 630 -4.85 10.29 21.40
C SER A 630 -4.32 9.61 20.15
N LEU A 631 -4.37 8.28 20.10
CA LEU A 631 -4.17 7.50 18.88
C LEU A 631 -5.46 7.54 18.08
N GLN A 632 -5.39 8.06 16.85
CA GLN A 632 -6.42 7.89 15.84
C GLN A 632 -6.09 6.64 15.01
N LEU A 633 -6.79 5.55 15.28
CA LEU A 633 -6.65 4.27 14.60
C LEU A 633 -7.63 4.22 13.41
N ILE A 634 -7.12 3.91 12.22
CA ILE A 634 -7.87 3.99 10.96
C ILE A 634 -7.86 2.62 10.28
N GLY A 635 -9.05 2.08 10.00
CA GLY A 635 -9.25 0.81 9.33
C GLY A 635 -9.80 1.03 7.92
N PHE A 636 -9.21 0.36 6.93
CA PHE A 636 -9.60 0.44 5.52
C PHE A 636 -10.18 -0.90 5.05
N GLY A 637 -11.29 -0.85 4.32
CA GLY A 637 -11.92 -2.04 3.74
C GLY A 637 -13.15 -1.67 2.94
N ASP A 638 -14.32 -1.90 3.52
CA ASP A 638 -15.61 -1.42 3.01
C ASP A 638 -15.92 -0.06 3.67
N GLY A 639 -15.27 0.98 3.16
CA GLY A 639 -15.20 2.31 3.74
C GLY A 639 -13.99 2.49 4.65
N VAL A 640 -14.06 3.56 5.45
CA VAL A 640 -13.04 3.94 6.41
C VAL A 640 -13.69 4.02 7.79
N GLU A 641 -13.20 3.21 8.72
CA GLU A 641 -13.56 3.27 10.14
C GLU A 641 -12.44 3.97 10.92
N ILE A 642 -12.79 4.96 11.74
CA ILE A 642 -11.85 5.76 12.52
C ILE A 642 -12.24 5.68 13.99
N GLU A 643 -11.30 5.31 14.86
CA GLU A 643 -11.50 5.31 16.30
C GLU A 643 -10.39 6.11 17.00
N GLU A 644 -10.76 7.00 17.91
CA GLU A 644 -9.83 7.73 18.77
C GLU A 644 -9.72 7.08 20.14
N ILE A 645 -8.48 6.78 20.52
CA ILE A 645 -8.14 6.05 21.74
C ILE A 645 -7.11 6.88 22.50
N LEU A 646 -7.30 7.10 23.80
CA LEU A 646 -6.30 7.81 24.60
C LEU A 646 -5.00 7.00 24.66
N VAL A 647 -3.85 7.64 24.38
CA VAL A 647 -2.54 6.98 24.44
C VAL A 647 -2.26 6.46 25.85
N ALA A 648 -2.71 7.18 26.88
CA ALA A 648 -2.63 6.77 28.27
C ALA A 648 -3.29 5.40 28.53
N ASP A 649 -4.42 5.11 27.88
CA ASP A 649 -5.12 3.82 28.04
C ASP A 649 -4.34 2.66 27.43
N ILE A 650 -3.69 2.89 26.29
CA ILE A 650 -2.83 1.91 25.63
C ILE A 650 -1.59 1.64 26.49
N ILE A 651 -0.97 2.68 27.07
CA ILE A 651 0.23 2.54 27.90
C ILE A 651 -0.10 1.87 29.24
N ALA A 652 -1.21 2.22 29.88
CA ALA A 652 -1.64 1.63 31.16
C ALA A 652 -1.91 0.12 31.02
N GLY A 653 -2.38 -0.30 29.83
CA GLY A 653 -2.59 -1.69 29.50
C GLY A 653 -3.80 -2.33 30.19
N HIS A 654 -4.10 -3.57 29.82
CA HIS A 654 -5.28 -4.28 30.32
C HIS A 654 -5.20 -4.70 31.80
N LYS A 655 -4.02 -4.66 32.43
CA LYS A 655 -3.80 -5.12 33.82
C LYS A 655 -4.63 -4.35 34.85
N ASP A 656 -5.01 -3.12 34.53
CA ASP A 656 -5.78 -2.25 35.43
C ASP A 656 -7.29 -2.35 35.27
N ARG A 657 -7.80 -3.02 34.23
CA ARG A 657 -9.25 -3.08 33.94
C ARG A 657 -9.96 -4.29 34.54
N SER A 658 -9.29 -5.43 34.74
CA SER A 658 -9.96 -6.69 35.12
C SER A 658 -9.87 -7.10 36.60
N LEU A 659 -9.07 -6.43 37.44
CA LEU A 659 -8.86 -6.84 38.84
C LEU A 659 -9.53 -5.93 39.90
N GLY A 660 -10.32 -4.94 39.48
CA GLY A 660 -10.91 -3.93 40.36
C GLY A 660 -12.38 -4.17 40.76
N ARG A 661 -12.81 -5.38 41.12
CA ARG A 661 -14.05 -5.58 41.92
C ARG A 661 -13.80 -5.43 43.43
N ALA A 662 -12.65 -4.89 43.83
CA ALA A 662 -12.37 -4.53 45.22
C ALA A 662 -12.86 -3.10 45.49
N ALA A 663 -13.98 -3.03 46.21
CA ALA A 663 -14.67 -1.89 46.80
C ALA A 663 -13.97 -0.51 46.82
N GLY A 664 -14.60 0.49 46.20
CA GLY A 664 -14.77 1.80 46.85
C GLY A 664 -14.18 3.05 46.18
N LYS A 665 -13.37 2.96 45.12
CA LYS A 665 -12.98 4.15 44.34
C LYS A 665 -13.61 4.11 42.96
N VAL A 666 -14.62 4.95 42.78
CA VAL A 666 -15.23 5.29 41.48
C VAL A 666 -14.10 5.82 40.58
N ARG A 667 -13.47 4.95 39.80
CA ARG A 667 -12.77 5.38 38.59
C ARG A 667 -13.90 5.86 37.66
N SER A 668 -13.79 7.10 37.19
CA SER A 668 -14.67 7.67 36.18
C SER A 668 -14.88 6.65 35.06
N ASP A 669 -16.13 6.45 34.65
CA ASP A 669 -16.46 5.55 33.54
C ASP A 669 -15.49 5.79 32.38
N PRO A 670 -14.89 4.72 31.80
CA PRO A 670 -14.00 4.88 30.66
C PRO A 670 -14.77 5.66 29.60
N ALA A 671 -14.22 6.81 29.20
CA ALA A 671 -14.84 7.65 28.19
C ALA A 671 -15.12 6.76 26.96
N GLU A 672 -16.36 6.82 26.46
CA GLU A 672 -16.78 6.04 25.31
C GLU A 672 -15.83 6.34 24.13
N PRO A 673 -15.24 5.32 23.47
CA PRO A 673 -14.31 5.54 22.38
C PRO A 673 -15.02 6.33 21.27
N ARG A 674 -14.40 7.40 20.80
CA ARG A 674 -14.99 8.24 19.75
C ARG A 674 -14.76 7.55 18.42
N ARG A 675 -15.85 7.13 17.77
CA ARG A 675 -15.81 6.41 16.50
C ARG A 675 -16.55 7.18 15.42
N ALA A 676 -15.94 7.29 14.24
CA ALA A 676 -16.56 7.85 13.05
C ALA A 676 -16.35 6.92 11.86
N PHE A 677 -17.22 7.05 10.87
CA PHE A 677 -17.13 6.34 9.60
C PHE A 677 -17.12 7.35 8.45
N ALA A 678 -16.34 7.05 7.43
CA ALA A 678 -16.35 7.79 6.18
C ALA A 678 -16.48 6.81 5.01
N HIS A 679 -17.15 7.25 3.96
CA HIS A 679 -17.26 6.50 2.71
C HIS A 679 -17.82 5.07 2.86
N GLU A 680 -18.78 4.88 3.76
CA GLU A 680 -19.45 3.59 3.95
C GLU A 680 -20.01 3.04 2.62
N GLY A 681 -19.81 1.74 2.39
CA GLY A 681 -20.27 1.04 1.19
C GLY A 681 -19.38 1.17 -0.05
N PHE A 682 -18.23 1.86 0.06
CA PHE A 682 -17.24 1.96 -1.00
C PHE A 682 -15.93 1.30 -0.59
N SER A 683 -15.28 0.56 -1.49
CA SER A 683 -13.97 0.01 -1.16
C SER A 683 -12.94 1.11 -0.96
N ALA A 684 -12.16 1.03 0.11
CA ALA A 684 -11.10 1.97 0.41
C ALA A 684 -9.81 1.25 0.83
N GLY A 685 -8.68 1.92 0.63
CA GLY A 685 -7.37 1.39 0.98
C GLY A 685 -6.37 2.46 1.39
N TYR A 686 -5.38 2.06 2.19
CA TYR A 686 -4.30 2.92 2.63
C TYR A 686 -3.25 3.05 1.52
N LEU A 687 -2.65 4.25 1.40
CA LEU A 687 -1.56 4.51 0.46
C LEU A 687 -0.25 4.79 1.22
N CYS A 688 -0.22 5.88 1.97
CA CYS A 688 0.95 6.29 2.76
C CYS A 688 0.56 7.32 3.82
N SER A 689 1.33 7.40 4.90
CA SER A 689 1.27 8.51 5.87
C SER A 689 2.09 9.70 5.34
N GLY A 690 1.64 10.91 5.65
CA GLY A 690 2.28 12.14 5.21
C GLY A 690 1.27 13.26 4.97
N GLY A 691 1.77 14.42 4.56
CA GLY A 691 0.96 15.61 4.31
C GLY A 691 0.50 16.32 5.58
N GLU A 692 0.38 17.64 5.48
CA GLU A 692 -0.09 18.55 6.54
C GLU A 692 -1.12 19.52 5.94
N TRP A 693 -2.13 18.97 5.27
CA TRP A 693 -3.11 19.77 4.51
C TRP A 693 -4.02 20.59 5.43
N ASP A 694 -4.18 20.17 6.67
CA ASP A 694 -4.86 20.90 7.75
C ASP A 694 -4.16 22.21 8.12
N LYS A 695 -2.83 22.26 7.97
CA LYS A 695 -2.03 23.47 8.26
C LYS A 695 -2.05 24.47 7.10
N MET A 696 -2.58 24.09 5.93
CA MET A 696 -2.59 24.96 4.75
C MET A 696 -3.41 26.23 4.96
N GLY A 697 -4.58 26.14 5.60
CA GLY A 697 -5.45 27.31 5.86
C GLY A 697 -4.78 28.33 6.78
N ALA A 698 -4.15 27.86 7.86
CA ALA A 698 -3.39 28.71 8.79
C ALA A 698 -2.22 29.43 8.15
N LEU A 699 -1.50 28.76 7.25
CA LEU A 699 -0.28 29.30 6.66
C LEU A 699 -0.58 30.18 5.43
N GLY A 700 -1.76 30.09 4.80
CA GLY A 700 -2.17 30.95 3.69
C GLY A 700 -1.07 31.15 2.64
N ASN A 701 -0.68 32.41 2.39
CA ASN A 701 0.41 32.74 1.46
C ASN A 701 1.80 32.35 1.99
N MET A 702 2.00 32.24 3.31
CA MET A 702 3.26 31.75 3.89
C MET A 702 3.52 30.29 3.56
N TRP A 703 2.47 29.48 3.34
CA TRP A 703 2.63 28.10 2.86
C TRP A 703 3.41 28.05 1.53
N ARG A 704 3.24 29.07 0.66
CA ARG A 704 4.04 29.23 -0.57
C ARG A 704 5.50 29.54 -0.29
N ALA A 705 5.77 30.42 0.68
CA ALA A 705 7.13 30.72 1.11
C ALA A 705 7.81 29.50 1.74
N SER A 706 7.03 28.62 2.37
CA SER A 706 7.50 27.32 2.87
C SER A 706 7.93 26.37 1.75
N PHE A 707 7.46 26.51 0.50
CA PHE A 707 8.02 25.79 -0.67
C PHE A 707 9.31 26.43 -1.20
N ALA A 708 9.48 27.74 -1.06
CA ALA A 708 10.64 28.47 -1.55
C ALA A 708 11.84 28.43 -0.59
N ARG A 709 11.61 28.22 0.72
CA ARG A 709 12.69 28.10 1.71
C ARG A 709 13.27 26.68 1.74
N ALA A 710 14.60 26.59 1.77
CA ALA A 710 15.30 25.34 2.07
C ALA A 710 14.90 24.86 3.48
N PRO A 711 14.78 23.54 3.73
CA PRO A 711 14.29 22.96 4.99
C PRO A 711 14.99 23.55 6.22
N PHE A 712 16.26 23.94 6.06
CA PHE A 712 17.10 24.40 7.15
C PHE A 712 16.69 25.74 7.79
N MET A 713 16.07 26.71 7.11
CA MET A 713 15.69 27.95 7.83
C MET A 713 14.52 27.75 8.81
N GLN A 714 13.77 26.66 8.67
CA GLN A 714 12.77 26.23 9.64
C GLN A 714 13.35 25.23 10.66
N ARG A 715 14.45 24.52 10.29
CA ARG A 715 15.17 23.52 11.10
C ARG A 715 16.28 24.12 12.00
N ALA A 716 16.82 25.29 11.67
CA ALA A 716 17.96 25.91 12.36
C ALA A 716 17.55 26.80 13.53
N MET A 717 16.25 27.11 13.66
CA MET A 717 15.71 27.92 14.75
C MET A 717 14.99 27.07 15.81
N SER A 718 14.87 25.75 15.61
CA SER A 718 14.39 24.80 16.63
C SER A 718 15.56 23.92 17.08
N GLU A 719 16.19 24.32 18.17
CA GLU A 719 17.19 23.52 18.88
C GLU A 719 16.49 22.33 19.56
N GLU A 720 16.06 21.31 18.81
CA GLU A 720 15.65 20.02 19.41
C GLU A 720 15.53 18.90 18.36
N SER A 721 16.42 17.90 18.44
CA SER A 721 16.35 16.64 17.68
C SER A 721 15.22 15.71 18.15
N VAL A 722 14.40 16.15 19.10
CA VAL A 722 13.27 15.42 19.69
C VAL A 722 11.95 15.80 19.00
N GLU A 723 11.84 17.02 18.45
CA GLU A 723 10.65 17.45 17.70
C GLU A 723 10.47 16.70 16.38
N GLU A 724 11.54 16.19 15.77
CA GLU A 724 11.48 15.61 14.42
C GLU A 724 10.74 14.26 14.38
N ILE A 725 10.82 13.47 15.44
CA ILE A 725 10.05 12.22 15.56
C ILE A 725 8.61 12.53 16.00
N SER A 726 8.45 13.58 16.83
CA SER A 726 7.14 14.10 17.23
C SER A 726 6.33 14.63 16.03
N ARG A 727 6.95 15.13 14.95
CA ARG A 727 6.22 15.58 13.74
C ARG A 727 5.58 14.45 12.93
N VAL A 728 5.99 13.20 13.10
CA VAL A 728 5.29 12.04 12.49
C VAL A 728 3.90 11.85 13.12
N SER A 729 3.68 12.37 14.33
CA SER A 729 2.39 12.26 15.01
C SER A 729 1.29 13.07 14.32
N ASP A 730 1.58 14.30 13.87
CA ASP A 730 0.59 15.21 13.27
C ASP A 730 0.27 14.93 11.80
N ALA A 731 1.19 14.26 11.07
CA ALA A 731 1.01 13.99 9.65
C ALA A 731 -0.27 13.18 9.41
N GLY A 732 -0.99 13.50 8.34
CA GLY A 732 -2.20 12.76 8.00
C GLY A 732 -1.90 11.48 7.22
N VAL A 733 -2.95 10.94 6.61
CA VAL A 733 -2.93 9.68 5.89
C VAL A 733 -3.56 9.87 4.52
N TYR A 734 -2.80 9.56 3.47
CA TYR A 734 -3.33 9.43 2.13
C TYR A 734 -3.96 8.05 1.95
N ALA A 735 -5.13 8.05 1.34
CA ALA A 735 -5.90 6.86 1.05
C ALA A 735 -6.60 6.98 -0.30
N TRP A 736 -7.08 5.84 -0.81
CA TRP A 736 -7.92 5.79 -1.98
C TRP A 736 -9.31 5.26 -1.66
N ILE A 737 -10.28 5.66 -2.47
CA ILE A 737 -11.64 5.16 -2.50
C ILE A 737 -12.00 4.77 -3.94
N GLN A 738 -12.71 3.66 -4.09
CA GLN A 738 -13.35 3.24 -5.32
C GLN A 738 -14.85 3.54 -5.25
N LYS A 739 -15.30 4.55 -5.99
CA LYS A 739 -16.72 4.94 -6.05
C LYS A 739 -17.51 4.13 -7.08
N ASP A 740 -16.83 3.67 -8.12
CA ASP A 740 -17.36 2.81 -9.18
C ASP A 740 -16.21 1.95 -9.74
N LEU A 741 -16.48 1.05 -10.67
CA LEU A 741 -15.49 0.15 -11.28
C LEU A 741 -14.28 0.91 -11.85
N GLU A 742 -14.50 2.09 -12.41
CA GLU A 742 -13.50 2.96 -13.07
C GLU A 742 -13.42 4.36 -12.40
N ASP A 743 -13.86 4.50 -11.15
CA ASP A 743 -13.77 5.77 -10.41
C ASP A 743 -12.96 5.59 -9.14
N TYR A 744 -11.64 5.67 -9.29
CA TYR A 744 -10.70 5.69 -8.16
C TYR A 744 -10.28 7.11 -7.84
N ARG A 745 -10.32 7.45 -6.56
CA ARG A 745 -9.98 8.78 -6.05
C ARG A 745 -9.05 8.69 -4.87
N VAL A 746 -8.20 9.69 -4.77
CA VAL A 746 -7.30 9.92 -3.64
C VAL A 746 -7.95 10.94 -2.72
N PHE A 747 -7.87 10.70 -1.43
CA PHE A 747 -8.23 11.66 -0.40
C PHE A 747 -7.17 11.63 0.71
N TRP A 748 -7.24 12.62 1.59
CA TRP A 748 -6.38 12.71 2.75
C TRP A 748 -7.22 12.81 4.02
N LEU A 749 -6.82 12.06 5.04
CA LEU A 749 -7.39 12.10 6.37
C LEU A 749 -6.41 12.79 7.30
N GLY A 750 -6.88 13.82 7.99
CA GLY A 750 -6.05 14.56 8.92
C GLY A 750 -6.85 15.23 10.02
N SER A 751 -6.25 16.24 10.64
CA SER A 751 -6.93 17.02 11.67
C SER A 751 -7.82 18.08 11.01
N PRO A 752 -8.90 18.54 11.66
CA PRO A 752 -9.67 19.66 11.16
C PRO A 752 -8.80 20.93 11.17
N ASP A 753 -8.97 21.77 10.14
CA ASP A 753 -8.33 23.08 10.10
C ASP A 753 -8.86 23.94 11.26
N VAL A 754 -7.95 24.27 12.18
CA VAL A 754 -8.26 25.00 13.42
C VAL A 754 -8.69 26.44 13.13
N THR A 755 -8.41 26.98 11.93
CA THR A 755 -8.72 28.37 11.58
C THR A 755 -10.20 28.65 11.30
N ASN A 756 -11.04 27.61 11.19
CA ASN A 756 -12.48 27.73 10.98
C ASN A 756 -13.31 27.65 12.29
N LEU A 757 -12.66 27.65 13.45
CA LEU A 757 -13.28 27.79 14.78
C LEU A 757 -13.04 29.19 15.32
#